data_AF-A0A0G4KGH8-F1
#
_entry.id   AF-A0A0G4KGH8-F1
#
_cell.length_a   1.000
_cell.length_b   1.000
_cell.length_c   1.000
_cell.angle_alpha   90.00
_cell.angle_beta   90.00
_cell.angle_gamma   90.00
#
_symmetry.space_group_name_H-M   'P 1'
#
loop_
_entity.id
_entity.type
_entity.pdbx_description
1 polymer ?
#
loop_
_entity_poly.entity_id
_entity_poly.type
_entity_poly.pdbx_seq_one_letter_code
_entity_poly.pdbx_strand_id
1 'polypeptide(L)'
;MWSKILPLLPLLPATAVMASPTQSLTPVSENRILHVKTCPRSCDKAGSDLEEWSHFHDLEGLAVCPEPVLLSFNLYTPLDDPKSVISIRACTLGDASTEDNFLAETEYVAPNAKGETNFGPDGPSRRSINETVVGDGATCGLDTPNNTKVTALLSSWDAGRDISDAGLTTPAAESNENTKPDVGRAIEQLSTHVSKDKSCDELITFAYLRGTLVGLYAGGLIDKKKTSASMLKKLASEMKGASSPTARKALEVCGGQRSSADTFGVVADGSGDFAAVQKVMKTWSNGQCMSDKPEVNSTPLKDSDLWSFDLSPPIESSTSAGRLRKRADCRSIRVVDNDDCGKLASRCGIGGAAFESFNRGTSNLCSTLKPGQPVCCSSGTLPDVKPKPQADGSCATYAVEANEGCAAVAAKHGLKEQDLEKMNEKTWGWDGCAGGLGLKQRICVSSGKPAIPASYPDAQCGPTKPGSKLPTDGTSLADINPCPLKVCCNVWGNCGTTSDFCTISKTATGNPGTSKPGENGCQSSCGTKIVNNSKKPAQFRKIAYYEAWNFKRPCLNMNVLDVDRSYTHVHFAFAEISSSMQVVIPDDQKKQWDLFVAAKDYPKKILAFGGWAFSNEGPGAGLFRQAVSPGNRGAFSDRVVKFAKDNGLSGLDFDWEYPGATDIEGSPPGQAEDGENYYQFLKLVRSKLPSDMTLSIAAASSYWYLRSFPIEKMAE
;
A
#
# COMPACT_ATOMS: atom_id res chain seq x y z
N MET A 1 35.42 66.09 8.30
CA MET A 1 36.11 65.68 9.55
C MET A 1 35.07 65.06 10.47
N TRP A 2 35.33 63.83 10.94
CA TRP A 2 34.78 63.19 12.15
C TRP A 2 33.26 62.83 12.11
N SER A 3 32.88 61.56 11.98
CA SER A 3 32.87 60.45 12.97
C SER A 3 31.54 60.34 13.74
N LYS A 4 30.78 59.25 13.50
CA LYS A 4 29.82 58.59 14.42
C LYS A 4 29.63 57.14 13.93
N ILE A 5 30.35 56.17 14.49
CA ILE A 5 29.97 55.29 15.61
C ILE A 5 28.73 54.42 15.28
N LEU A 6 28.98 53.15 14.96
CA LEU A 6 28.05 52.02 15.15
C LEU A 6 28.80 50.95 15.97
N PRO A 7 28.20 50.36 17.02
CA PRO A 7 28.90 49.41 17.87
C PRO A 7 28.95 48.02 17.24
N LEU A 8 30.11 47.37 17.37
CA LEU A 8 30.34 45.95 17.11
C LEU A 8 29.51 45.09 18.07
N LEU A 9 28.63 44.24 17.52
CA LEU A 9 28.16 43.03 18.19
C LEU A 9 29.09 41.85 17.83
N PRO A 10 29.41 40.94 18.76
CA PRO A 10 30.27 39.81 18.48
C PRO A 10 29.53 38.76 17.63
N LEU A 11 30.17 38.33 16.55
CA LEU A 11 29.78 37.14 15.79
C LEU A 11 29.95 35.91 16.68
N LEU A 12 28.84 35.37 17.19
CA LEU A 12 28.78 34.00 17.67
C LEU A 12 28.78 33.06 16.45
N PRO A 13 29.55 31.98 16.43
CA PRO A 13 29.49 31.01 15.35
C PRO A 13 28.12 30.33 15.41
N ALA A 14 27.30 30.53 14.37
CA ALA A 14 26.11 29.73 14.16
C ALA A 14 26.55 28.30 13.84
N THR A 15 26.68 27.46 14.87
CA THR A 15 26.60 26.01 14.70
C THR A 15 25.17 25.72 14.26
N ALA A 16 24.96 25.61 12.95
CA ALA A 16 23.76 25.01 12.40
C ALA A 16 23.71 23.55 12.88
N VAL A 17 22.97 23.30 13.95
CA VAL A 17 22.48 21.96 14.26
C VAL A 17 21.45 21.67 13.17
N MET A 18 21.85 20.94 12.14
CA MET A 18 20.90 20.29 11.25
C MET A 18 20.16 19.25 12.10
N ALA A 19 18.93 19.54 12.49
CA ALA A 19 18.04 18.53 13.04
C ALA A 19 17.67 17.56 11.91
N SER A 20 18.13 16.31 12.02
CA SER A 20 17.63 15.21 11.18
C SER A 20 16.14 14.99 11.45
N PRO A 21 15.32 14.66 10.44
CA PRO A 21 13.90 14.40 10.65
C PRO A 21 13.74 13.12 11.48
N THR A 22 13.05 13.24 12.60
CA THR A 22 12.68 12.15 13.50
C THR A 22 11.53 11.35 12.88
N GLN A 23 11.67 10.03 12.74
CA GLN A 23 10.65 9.14 12.15
C GLN A 23 9.63 8.60 13.18
N SER A 24 9.37 9.35 14.24
CA SER A 24 8.19 9.11 15.06
C SER A 24 6.97 9.66 14.32
N LEU A 25 5.96 8.83 14.09
CA LEU A 25 4.73 9.20 13.39
C LEU A 25 4.01 10.33 14.14
N THR A 26 4.06 11.55 13.61
CA THR A 26 3.20 12.65 14.09
C THR A 26 1.78 12.45 13.55
N PRO A 27 0.74 12.92 14.26
CA PRO A 27 -0.64 12.86 13.77
C PRO A 27 -0.76 13.47 12.37
N VAL A 28 -1.31 12.70 11.43
CA VAL A 28 -1.52 13.12 10.04
C VAL A 28 -2.52 14.28 10.03
N SER A 29 -2.27 15.32 9.23
CA SER A 29 -3.22 16.43 9.09
C SER A 29 -4.55 15.95 8.47
N GLU A 30 -5.68 16.47 8.96
CA GLU A 30 -7.04 16.07 8.52
C GLU A 30 -7.21 16.11 6.98
N ASN A 31 -6.50 17.01 6.29
CA ASN A 31 -6.54 17.11 4.82
C ASN A 31 -5.94 15.92 4.07
N ARG A 32 -5.02 15.15 4.68
CA ARG A 32 -4.43 13.95 4.06
C ARG A 32 -5.30 12.71 4.26
N ILE A 33 -6.09 12.64 5.35
CA ILE A 33 -6.95 11.51 5.70
C ILE A 33 -8.01 11.24 4.62
N LEU A 34 -8.52 12.27 3.95
CA LEU A 34 -9.52 12.17 2.89
C LEU A 34 -9.02 11.52 1.58
N HIS A 35 -7.72 11.28 1.43
CA HIS A 35 -7.11 10.79 0.18
C HIS A 35 -6.18 9.58 0.36
N VAL A 36 -6.03 9.09 1.60
CA VAL A 36 -5.17 7.96 1.94
C VAL A 36 -6.04 6.74 2.19
N LYS A 37 -5.67 5.60 1.60
CA LYS A 37 -6.30 4.31 1.89
C LYS A 37 -6.16 4.04 3.39
N THR A 38 -7.27 3.98 4.11
CA THR A 38 -7.28 3.93 5.58
C THR A 38 -6.51 2.74 6.13
N CYS A 39 -6.67 1.56 5.51
CA CYS A 39 -5.92 0.35 5.85
C CYS A 39 -5.49 -0.42 4.61
N PRO A 40 -4.39 -1.21 4.66
CA PRO A 40 -4.04 -2.12 3.59
C PRO A 40 -5.14 -3.16 3.34
N ARG A 41 -5.05 -3.91 2.23
CA ARG A 41 -6.00 -5.00 1.97
C ARG A 41 -5.87 -6.12 3.01
N SER A 42 -6.94 -6.88 3.21
CA SER A 42 -6.97 -7.94 4.21
C SER A 42 -5.96 -9.05 3.88
N CYS A 43 -5.25 -9.53 4.89
CA CYS A 43 -4.30 -10.63 4.79
C CYS A 43 -4.96 -11.93 4.33
N ASP A 44 -6.25 -12.15 4.64
CA ASP A 44 -6.98 -13.33 4.16
C ASP A 44 -7.22 -13.30 2.65
N LYS A 45 -7.39 -12.09 2.08
CA LYS A 45 -7.50 -11.88 0.62
C LYS A 45 -6.14 -11.84 -0.06
N ALA A 46 -5.08 -11.41 0.65
CA ALA A 46 -3.72 -11.30 0.09
C ALA A 46 -2.94 -12.62 0.17
N GLY A 47 -3.22 -13.46 1.17
CA GLY A 47 -2.45 -14.68 1.42
C GLY A 47 -1.01 -14.38 1.85
N SER A 48 -0.10 -15.34 1.60
CA SER A 48 1.32 -15.24 1.97
C SER A 48 2.20 -14.64 0.86
N ASP A 49 1.66 -14.34 -0.32
CA ASP A 49 2.42 -13.75 -1.41
C ASP A 49 2.55 -12.23 -1.21
N LEU A 50 3.79 -11.76 -1.00
CA LEU A 50 4.08 -10.35 -0.78
C LEU A 50 3.80 -9.47 -2.00
N GLU A 51 3.71 -10.02 -3.22
CA GLU A 51 3.25 -9.27 -4.40
C GLU A 51 1.75 -8.95 -4.31
N GLU A 52 0.98 -9.76 -3.58
CA GLU A 52 -0.45 -9.56 -3.33
C GLU A 52 -0.73 -8.64 -2.13
N TRP A 53 0.29 -8.18 -1.42
CA TRP A 53 0.13 -7.22 -0.32
C TRP A 53 0.07 -5.78 -0.83
N SER A 54 -0.65 -4.92 -0.12
CA SER A 54 -0.73 -3.49 -0.42
C SER A 54 0.67 -2.87 -0.40
N HIS A 55 0.93 -1.94 -1.31
CA HIS A 55 2.23 -1.26 -1.42
C HIS A 55 2.14 0.14 -0.82
N PHE A 56 3.10 0.46 0.06
CA PHE A 56 3.27 1.77 0.68
C PHE A 56 4.67 2.30 0.36
N HIS A 57 4.75 3.61 0.15
CA HIS A 57 5.97 4.34 -0.21
C HIS A 57 6.43 5.32 0.87
N ASP A 58 5.74 5.32 2.01
CA ASP A 58 6.06 6.08 3.20
C ASP A 58 5.52 5.37 4.46
N LEU A 59 6.02 5.77 5.62
CA LEU A 59 5.58 5.23 6.91
C LEU A 59 4.29 5.90 7.41
N GLU A 60 4.02 7.14 7.00
CA GLU A 60 2.84 7.91 7.43
C GLU A 60 1.53 7.23 7.01
N GLY A 61 1.48 6.66 5.81
CA GLY A 61 0.31 5.95 5.29
C GLY A 61 -0.06 4.72 6.11
N LEU A 62 0.90 4.08 6.78
CA LEU A 62 0.64 2.96 7.69
C LEU A 62 0.07 3.43 9.03
N ALA A 63 0.40 4.65 9.45
CA ALA A 63 -0.03 5.22 10.72
C ALA A 63 -1.53 5.53 10.76
N VAL A 64 -2.14 5.71 9.59
CA VAL A 64 -3.57 6.03 9.44
C VAL A 64 -4.45 4.81 9.75
N CYS A 65 -3.91 3.60 9.65
CA CYS A 65 -4.69 2.38 9.87
C CYS A 65 -4.90 2.12 11.37
N PRO A 66 -6.15 2.14 11.88
CA PRO A 66 -6.44 1.80 13.28
C PRO A 66 -6.36 0.29 13.54
N GLU A 67 -6.33 -0.51 12.47
CA GLU A 67 -6.27 -1.96 12.54
C GLU A 67 -4.84 -2.47 12.67
N PRO A 68 -4.68 -3.74 13.10
CA PRO A 68 -3.37 -4.34 13.12
C PRO A 68 -2.87 -4.73 11.74
N VAL A 69 -1.65 -4.32 11.44
CA VAL A 69 -1.02 -4.45 10.13
C VAL A 69 0.17 -5.39 10.21
N LEU A 70 0.18 -6.40 9.33
CA LEU A 70 1.40 -7.14 9.02
C LEU A 70 2.12 -6.42 7.89
N LEU A 71 3.45 -6.29 8.00
CA LEU A 71 4.25 -5.63 7.00
C LEU A 71 5.62 -6.30 6.80
N SER A 72 6.22 -6.04 5.64
CA SER A 72 7.57 -6.45 5.29
C SER A 72 8.21 -5.41 4.36
N PHE A 73 9.52 -5.23 4.48
CA PHE A 73 10.33 -4.33 3.66
C PHE A 73 11.78 -4.84 3.61
N ASN A 74 12.58 -4.30 2.68
CA ASN A 74 13.97 -4.71 2.52
C ASN A 74 14.87 -4.11 3.62
N LEU A 75 15.58 -4.95 4.38
CA LEU A 75 16.51 -4.54 5.44
C LEU A 75 17.75 -3.79 4.91
N TYR A 76 18.05 -3.93 3.62
CA TYR A 76 19.16 -3.23 2.96
C TYR A 76 18.82 -1.84 2.43
N THR A 77 17.56 -1.42 2.53
CA THR A 77 17.12 -0.06 2.19
C THR A 77 16.86 0.70 3.49
N PRO A 78 17.79 1.56 3.96
CA PRO A 78 17.67 2.24 5.24
C PRO A 78 16.41 3.10 5.29
N LEU A 79 15.58 2.89 6.32
CA LEU A 79 14.38 3.71 6.49
C LEU A 79 14.74 5.11 6.95
N ASP A 80 15.80 5.29 7.73
CA ASP A 80 16.28 6.57 8.28
C ASP A 80 17.16 7.41 7.33
N ASP A 81 17.47 6.91 6.13
CA ASP A 81 18.19 7.68 5.12
C ASP A 81 17.20 8.46 4.24
N PRO A 82 17.22 9.80 4.26
CA PRO A 82 16.35 10.62 3.41
C PRO A 82 16.63 10.47 1.91
N LYS A 83 17.67 9.73 1.51
CA LYS A 83 17.94 9.38 0.10
C LYS A 83 17.29 8.08 -0.33
N SER A 84 16.85 7.25 0.60
CA SER A 84 16.27 5.95 0.29
C SER A 84 14.84 6.07 -0.20
N VAL A 85 14.50 5.23 -1.16
CA VAL A 85 13.12 5.09 -1.62
C VAL A 85 12.44 4.01 -0.78
N ILE A 86 11.53 4.43 0.10
CA ILE A 86 10.80 3.52 1.00
C ILE A 86 9.84 2.66 0.16
N SER A 87 9.84 1.35 0.41
CA SER A 87 8.94 0.39 -0.23
C SER A 87 8.53 -0.68 0.78
N ILE A 88 7.26 -0.63 1.20
CA ILE A 88 6.71 -1.48 2.25
C ILE A 88 5.53 -2.26 1.67
N ARG A 89 5.51 -3.56 1.93
CA ARG A 89 4.39 -4.45 1.63
C ARG A 89 3.60 -4.66 2.91
N ALA A 90 2.28 -4.46 2.88
CA ALA A 90 1.44 -4.55 4.06
C ALA A 90 0.07 -5.20 3.79
N CYS A 91 -0.47 -5.89 4.79
CA CYS A 91 -1.86 -6.38 4.81
C CYS A 91 -2.46 -6.19 6.21
N THR A 92 -3.79 -6.04 6.32
CA THR A 92 -4.48 -5.90 7.61
C THR A 92 -5.14 -7.22 8.02
N LEU A 93 -5.16 -7.50 9.32
CA LEU A 93 -5.91 -8.65 9.86
C LEU A 93 -7.39 -8.31 10.16
N GLY A 94 -7.79 -7.04 10.00
CA GLY A 94 -9.20 -6.63 10.03
C GLY A 94 -9.92 -6.79 8.69
N ASP A 95 -11.19 -6.39 8.63
CA ASP A 95 -11.93 -6.35 7.38
C ASP A 95 -11.52 -5.06 6.63
N ALA A 96 -10.70 -5.22 5.59
CA ALA A 96 -10.24 -4.12 4.75
C ALA A 96 -11.37 -3.36 4.01
N SER A 97 -12.63 -3.76 4.16
CA SER A 97 -13.82 -3.10 3.63
C SER A 97 -14.70 -2.42 4.68
N THR A 98 -14.43 -2.57 5.99
CA THR A 98 -15.26 -1.96 7.04
C THR A 98 -14.69 -0.61 7.50
N GLU A 99 -15.54 0.43 7.54
CA GLU A 99 -15.30 1.59 8.42
C GLU A 99 -15.48 1.23 9.91
N ASP A 100 -15.92 0.00 10.20
CA ASP A 100 -16.10 -0.51 11.55
C ASP A 100 -14.79 -0.98 12.19
N ASN A 101 -14.50 -0.37 13.34
CA ASN A 101 -13.42 -0.74 14.24
C ASN A 101 -13.46 -2.24 14.60
N PHE A 102 -12.34 -2.94 14.44
CA PHE A 102 -12.04 -4.22 15.11
C PHE A 102 -12.24 -4.19 16.65
N LEU A 103 -12.40 -2.99 17.24
CA LEU A 103 -12.80 -2.81 18.63
C LEU A 103 -14.26 -3.21 18.93
N ALA A 104 -15.09 -3.50 17.91
CA ALA A 104 -16.47 -3.95 18.11
C ALA A 104 -16.59 -5.42 18.60
N GLU A 105 -15.54 -6.23 18.53
CA GLU A 105 -15.60 -7.66 18.91
C GLU A 105 -14.77 -8.07 20.15
N THR A 106 -14.02 -7.15 20.76
CA THR A 106 -13.14 -7.47 21.91
C THR A 106 -13.55 -6.77 23.20
N GLU A 107 -14.77 -7.03 23.69
CA GLU A 107 -15.29 -6.88 25.08
C GLU A 107 -14.71 -5.80 26.05
N TYR A 108 -14.14 -4.69 25.58
CA TYR A 108 -13.63 -3.62 26.44
C TYR A 108 -14.69 -2.53 26.59
N VAL A 109 -15.61 -2.75 27.52
CA VAL A 109 -16.61 -1.75 27.94
C VAL A 109 -15.99 -0.83 28.98
N ALA A 110 -15.82 0.45 28.65
CA ALA A 110 -15.57 1.49 29.65
C ALA A 110 -16.86 1.73 30.48
N PRO A 111 -16.83 1.77 31.82
CA PRO A 111 -18.02 1.81 32.69
C PRO A 111 -18.90 3.05 32.57
N ASN A 112 -18.54 4.03 31.72
CA ASN A 112 -19.22 5.33 31.63
C ASN A 112 -19.78 5.63 30.23
N ALA A 113 -19.78 4.66 29.30
CA ALA A 113 -20.45 4.80 28.00
C ALA A 113 -21.97 4.55 28.12
N LYS A 114 -22.65 5.35 28.96
CA LYS A 114 -24.10 5.56 28.88
C LYS A 114 -24.33 7.01 28.50
N GLY A 115 -24.38 7.26 27.21
CA GLY A 115 -24.76 8.53 26.61
C GLY A 115 -25.14 8.28 25.16
N GLU A 116 -26.33 8.72 24.79
CA GLU A 116 -27.08 8.38 23.59
C GLU A 116 -26.34 8.75 22.29
N THR A 117 -26.14 7.79 21.37
CA THR A 117 -26.53 7.91 19.94
C THR A 117 -26.19 6.64 19.14
N ASN A 118 -27.14 6.29 18.26
CA ASN A 118 -26.98 5.79 16.89
C ASN A 118 -26.96 4.33 16.46
N PHE A 119 -27.11 3.30 17.30
CA PHE A 119 -27.46 1.97 16.73
C PHE A 119 -28.52 1.26 17.57
N GLY A 120 -29.73 1.22 16.98
CA GLY A 120 -30.90 0.52 17.50
C GLY A 120 -30.72 -1.01 17.49
N PRO A 121 -31.69 -1.74 18.05
CA PRO A 121 -31.53 -3.13 18.41
C PRO A 121 -31.79 -4.01 17.18
N ASP A 122 -30.82 -4.82 16.79
CA ASP A 122 -31.01 -6.21 16.34
C ASP A 122 -29.66 -6.81 15.93
N GLY A 123 -29.16 -7.72 16.76
CA GLY A 123 -27.88 -8.40 16.53
C GLY A 123 -28.00 -9.54 15.51
N PRO A 124 -27.01 -9.75 14.62
CA PRO A 124 -26.91 -10.98 13.85
C PRO A 124 -26.13 -12.07 14.60
N SER A 125 -26.64 -13.28 14.47
CA SER A 125 -26.13 -14.55 15.00
C SER A 125 -24.67 -14.84 14.65
N ARG A 126 -23.87 -15.21 15.67
CA ARG A 126 -22.53 -15.79 15.57
C ARG A 126 -22.48 -16.98 14.60
N ARG A 127 -21.55 -16.97 13.65
CA ARG A 127 -21.14 -18.18 12.91
C ARG A 127 -20.00 -18.86 13.68
N SER A 128 -20.24 -20.08 14.14
CA SER A 128 -19.21 -20.96 14.67
C SER A 128 -18.21 -21.32 13.55
N ILE A 129 -16.96 -20.92 13.73
CA ILE A 129 -15.86 -21.35 12.87
C ILE A 129 -15.49 -22.77 13.34
N ASN A 130 -15.88 -23.79 12.56
CA ASN A 130 -15.41 -25.15 12.79
C ASN A 130 -13.92 -25.22 12.45
N GLU A 131 -13.09 -25.56 13.45
CA GLU A 131 -11.71 -26.02 13.25
C GLU A 131 -11.71 -27.26 12.36
N THR A 132 -11.45 -27.07 11.07
CA THR A 132 -10.92 -28.14 10.23
C THR A 132 -9.41 -28.18 10.41
N VAL A 133 -8.96 -29.12 11.23
CA VAL A 133 -7.55 -29.53 11.33
C VAL A 133 -7.12 -30.07 9.96
N VAL A 134 -6.40 -29.25 9.19
CA VAL A 134 -5.75 -29.65 7.94
C VAL A 134 -4.31 -30.04 8.26
N GLY A 135 -3.93 -31.25 7.82
CA GLY A 135 -2.77 -32.00 8.28
C GLY A 135 -1.39 -31.35 8.13
N ASP A 136 -0.53 -31.66 9.10
CA ASP A 136 0.93 -31.52 9.06
C ASP A 136 1.49 -32.24 7.82
N GLY A 137 2.13 -31.52 6.92
CA GLY A 137 2.69 -32.15 5.72
C GLY A 137 3.58 -31.30 4.81
N ALA A 138 4.04 -30.13 5.24
CA ALA A 138 5.09 -29.41 4.51
C ALA A 138 6.42 -29.62 5.26
N THR A 139 7.13 -30.71 4.95
CA THR A 139 8.54 -30.81 5.29
C THR A 139 9.32 -30.00 4.26
N CYS A 140 10.23 -29.15 4.72
CA CYS A 140 11.02 -28.24 3.89
C CYS A 140 12.06 -28.93 2.99
N GLY A 141 11.83 -30.20 2.61
CA GLY A 141 12.88 -31.07 2.04
C GLY A 141 14.04 -31.34 3.00
N LEU A 142 13.94 -30.85 4.24
CA LEU A 142 14.87 -31.04 5.34
C LEU A 142 14.28 -32.07 6.32
N ASP A 143 15.14 -32.74 7.08
CA ASP A 143 14.77 -33.74 8.09
C ASP A 143 13.73 -33.20 9.09
N THR A 144 13.19 -34.06 9.96
CA THR A 144 12.37 -33.58 11.09
C THR A 144 13.18 -32.60 11.94
N PRO A 145 12.63 -31.40 12.26
CA PRO A 145 13.38 -30.38 13.00
C PRO A 145 13.67 -30.87 14.42
N ASN A 146 14.90 -30.65 14.86
CA ASN A 146 15.38 -31.04 16.17
C ASN A 146 15.10 -29.92 17.18
N ASN A 147 14.49 -30.28 18.31
CA ASN A 147 14.32 -29.36 19.43
C ASN A 147 15.57 -29.35 20.30
N THR A 148 16.21 -28.20 20.41
CA THR A 148 17.36 -27.99 21.29
C THR A 148 17.02 -26.97 22.36
N LYS A 149 17.30 -27.30 23.62
CA LYS A 149 17.24 -26.32 24.71
C LYS A 149 18.44 -25.38 24.60
N VAL A 150 18.17 -24.12 24.30
CA VAL A 150 19.17 -23.07 24.17
C VAL A 150 18.99 -22.01 25.26
N THR A 151 20.06 -21.28 25.53
CA THR A 151 20.00 -20.04 26.30
C THR A 151 19.75 -18.90 25.32
N ALA A 152 18.55 -18.32 25.37
CA ALA A 152 18.23 -17.11 24.62
C ALA A 152 18.74 -15.89 25.40
N LEU A 153 19.02 -14.79 24.71
CA LEU A 153 19.47 -13.54 25.32
C LEU A 153 18.32 -12.54 25.25
N LEU A 154 17.96 -11.98 26.42
CA LEU A 154 16.96 -10.92 26.53
C LEU A 154 17.66 -9.59 26.76
N SER A 155 17.61 -8.72 25.77
CA SER A 155 18.15 -7.37 25.81
C SER A 155 17.01 -6.37 26.04
N SER A 156 17.24 -5.33 26.86
CA SER A 156 16.25 -4.28 27.11
C SER A 156 16.89 -2.90 27.22
N TRP A 157 16.29 -1.91 26.56
CA TRP A 157 16.73 -0.52 26.57
C TRP A 157 15.54 0.43 26.34
N ASP A 158 15.73 1.70 26.67
CA ASP A 158 14.70 2.73 26.47
C ASP A 158 14.85 3.38 25.10
N ALA A 159 13.74 3.88 24.53
CA ALA A 159 13.73 4.49 23.21
C ALA A 159 14.71 5.68 23.05
N GLY A 160 15.01 6.40 24.13
CA GLY A 160 15.93 7.55 24.15
C GLY A 160 17.41 7.23 24.39
N ARG A 161 17.81 5.95 24.49
CA ARG A 161 19.22 5.54 24.57
C ARG A 161 19.64 4.91 23.24
N ASP A 162 20.38 5.67 22.43
CA ASP A 162 20.97 5.18 21.19
C ASP A 162 21.96 4.04 21.46
N ILE A 163 21.83 2.96 20.69
CA ILE A 163 22.86 1.94 20.53
C ILE A 163 23.59 2.33 19.22
N SER A 164 24.60 3.20 19.31
CA SER A 164 25.30 3.81 18.16
C SER A 164 25.83 2.74 17.18
N ASP A 165 25.65 2.86 15.86
CA ASP A 165 26.29 3.86 14.98
C ASP A 165 25.36 4.99 14.50
N ALA A 166 25.87 6.22 14.62
CA ALA A 166 25.26 7.53 14.31
C ALA A 166 24.16 8.00 15.29
N GLY A 167 24.56 8.85 16.24
CA GLY A 167 23.67 9.45 17.25
C GLY A 167 22.50 10.23 16.66
N LEU A 168 21.30 9.68 16.81
CA LEU A 168 19.99 10.29 16.57
C LEU A 168 19.12 10.08 17.83
N THR A 169 19.04 11.12 18.66
CA THR A 169 18.00 11.17 19.71
C THR A 169 16.63 11.36 19.07
N THR A 170 15.70 10.42 19.26
CA THR A 170 14.29 10.58 18.92
C THR A 170 13.52 11.22 20.09
N PRO A 171 12.62 12.19 19.84
CA PRO A 171 11.61 12.61 20.81
C PRO A 171 10.72 11.42 21.13
N ALA A 172 10.43 11.20 22.42
CA ALA A 172 9.50 10.16 22.85
C ALA A 172 8.13 10.38 22.19
N ALA A 173 7.63 9.39 21.45
CA ALA A 173 6.20 9.33 21.13
C ALA A 173 5.40 9.36 22.44
N GLU A 174 4.36 10.19 22.50
CA GLU A 174 3.53 10.32 23.70
C GLU A 174 2.94 8.95 24.08
N SER A 175 3.23 8.50 25.31
CA SER A 175 2.81 7.20 25.82
C SER A 175 1.29 7.15 26.01
N ASN A 176 0.64 6.12 25.47
CA ASN A 176 -0.77 5.80 25.71
C ASN A 176 -0.86 4.62 26.69
N GLU A 177 -1.87 4.58 27.57
CA GLU A 177 -2.14 3.43 28.46
C GLU A 177 -2.29 2.10 27.70
N ASN A 178 -2.61 2.16 26.39
CA ASN A 178 -2.81 1.01 25.51
C ASN A 178 -1.53 0.41 24.90
N THR A 179 -0.36 1.03 25.05
CA THR A 179 0.88 0.57 24.37
C THR A 179 1.28 -0.86 24.76
N LYS A 180 1.21 -1.23 26.05
CA LYS A 180 1.56 -2.59 26.50
C LYS A 180 0.59 -3.67 25.96
N PRO A 181 -0.74 -3.49 26.03
CA PRO A 181 -1.69 -4.34 25.32
C PRO A 181 -1.42 -4.46 23.82
N ASP A 182 -1.05 -3.36 23.15
CA ASP A 182 -0.80 -3.36 21.71
C ASP A 182 0.44 -4.14 21.30
N VAL A 183 1.52 -4.10 22.10
CA VAL A 183 2.66 -5.01 21.92
C VAL A 183 2.22 -6.46 21.99
N GLY A 184 1.38 -6.81 22.97
CA GLY A 184 0.85 -8.18 23.13
C GLY A 184 0.06 -8.63 21.89
N ARG A 185 -0.79 -7.75 21.36
CA ARG A 185 -1.59 -8.01 20.15
C ARG A 185 -0.72 -8.15 18.91
N ALA A 186 0.25 -7.26 18.71
CA ALA A 186 1.20 -7.35 17.60
C ALA A 186 2.00 -8.68 17.63
N ILE A 187 2.41 -9.13 18.82
CA ILE A 187 3.05 -10.44 19.01
C ILE A 187 2.12 -11.60 18.63
N GLU A 188 0.85 -11.56 19.05
CA GLU A 188 -0.15 -12.59 18.74
C GLU A 188 -0.42 -12.70 17.23
N GLN A 189 -0.42 -11.56 16.54
CA GLN A 189 -0.62 -11.48 15.10
C GLN A 189 0.54 -12.07 14.32
N LEU A 190 1.77 -11.75 14.72
CA LEU A 190 2.96 -12.43 14.19
C LEU A 190 2.88 -13.93 14.42
N SER A 191 2.52 -14.37 15.62
CA SER A 191 2.37 -15.80 15.92
C SER A 191 1.36 -16.48 15.01
N THR A 192 0.21 -15.84 14.78
CA THR A 192 -0.83 -16.34 13.88
C THR A 192 -0.33 -16.41 12.43
N HIS A 193 0.32 -15.35 11.94
CA HIS A 193 0.85 -15.29 10.59
C HIS A 193 1.90 -16.38 10.34
N VAL A 194 2.87 -16.49 11.26
CA VAL A 194 3.94 -17.49 11.17
C VAL A 194 3.40 -18.92 11.27
N SER A 195 2.31 -19.14 12.01
CA SER A 195 1.68 -20.47 12.08
C SER A 195 1.08 -20.94 10.75
N LYS A 196 0.71 -19.99 9.88
CA LYS A 196 0.16 -20.22 8.52
C LYS A 196 1.23 -20.22 7.44
N ASP A 197 2.42 -19.69 7.71
CA ASP A 197 3.56 -19.69 6.78
C ASP A 197 4.02 -21.14 6.51
N LYS A 198 4.20 -21.44 5.23
CA LYS A 198 4.68 -22.75 4.73
C LYS A 198 6.03 -22.63 4.01
N SER A 199 6.58 -21.41 3.90
CA SER A 199 7.88 -21.16 3.29
C SER A 199 9.00 -21.65 4.20
N CYS A 200 10.03 -22.18 3.56
CA CYS A 200 11.27 -22.66 4.19
C CYS A 200 12.41 -21.65 4.08
N ASP A 201 12.16 -20.48 3.49
CA ASP A 201 13.15 -19.43 3.29
C ASP A 201 13.38 -18.66 4.59
N GLU A 202 14.30 -17.70 4.61
CA GLU A 202 14.35 -16.76 5.73
C GLU A 202 13.00 -16.02 5.90
N LEU A 203 12.63 -15.73 7.14
CA LEU A 203 11.44 -14.94 7.45
C LEU A 203 11.84 -13.61 8.06
N ILE A 204 11.41 -12.53 7.40
CA ILE A 204 11.53 -11.14 7.84
C ILE A 204 10.14 -10.53 7.77
N THR A 205 9.53 -10.36 8.93
CA THR A 205 8.16 -9.84 9.03
C THR A 205 8.00 -8.98 10.26
N PHE A 206 7.04 -8.06 10.19
CA PHE A 206 6.76 -7.10 11.23
C PHE A 206 5.25 -7.03 11.47
N ALA A 207 4.86 -6.70 12.69
CA ALA A 207 3.50 -6.30 13.02
C ALA A 207 3.50 -4.91 13.62
N TYR A 208 2.61 -4.06 13.10
CA TYR A 208 2.39 -2.70 13.55
C TYR A 208 0.96 -2.53 14.06
N LEU A 209 0.82 -1.84 15.18
CA LEU A 209 -0.48 -1.49 15.74
C LEU A 209 -0.36 -0.25 16.62
N ARG A 210 -1.07 0.83 16.26
CA ARG A 210 -1.23 2.05 17.08
C ARG A 210 0.09 2.56 17.70
N GLY A 211 1.11 2.76 16.87
CA GLY A 211 2.41 3.26 17.33
C GLY A 211 3.32 2.23 18.01
N THR A 212 2.94 0.95 18.00
CA THR A 212 3.79 -0.16 18.45
C THR A 212 4.27 -0.98 17.26
N LEU A 213 5.53 -1.41 17.30
CA LEU A 213 6.14 -2.24 16.26
C LEU A 213 6.80 -3.48 16.85
N VAL A 214 6.56 -4.64 16.25
CA VAL A 214 7.22 -5.90 16.58
C VAL A 214 7.85 -6.46 15.32
N GLY A 215 9.14 -6.78 15.35
CA GLY A 215 9.88 -7.39 14.25
C GLY A 215 10.30 -8.81 14.59
N LEU A 216 10.20 -9.72 13.62
CA LEU A 216 10.62 -11.12 13.74
C LEU A 216 11.56 -11.49 12.60
N TYR A 217 12.73 -12.01 12.98
CA TYR A 217 13.72 -12.61 12.10
C TYR A 217 13.86 -14.10 12.41
N ALA A 218 13.74 -14.94 11.40
CA ALA A 218 14.09 -16.36 11.49
C ALA A 218 14.91 -16.78 10.26
N GLY A 219 16.13 -17.25 10.49
CA GLY A 219 16.99 -17.79 9.43
C GLY A 219 16.40 -19.05 8.78
N GLY A 220 16.84 -19.37 7.56
CA GLY A 220 16.29 -20.47 6.76
C GLY A 220 16.49 -21.88 7.32
N LEU A 221 17.29 -22.07 8.38
CA LEU A 221 17.44 -23.36 9.07
C LEU A 221 16.62 -23.45 10.37
N ILE A 222 15.84 -22.41 10.70
CA ILE A 222 14.95 -22.40 11.85
C ILE A 222 13.54 -22.87 11.44
N ASP A 223 12.96 -23.79 12.21
CA ASP A 223 11.52 -24.05 12.15
C ASP A 223 10.79 -22.84 12.73
N LYS A 224 10.33 -21.98 11.82
CA LYS A 224 9.67 -20.72 12.13
C LYS A 224 8.44 -20.94 13.01
N LYS A 225 7.62 -21.96 12.74
CA LYS A 225 6.35 -22.19 13.44
C LYS A 225 6.59 -22.57 14.90
N LYS A 226 7.39 -23.59 15.14
CA LYS A 226 7.63 -24.11 16.50
C LYS A 226 8.50 -23.18 17.33
N THR A 227 9.53 -22.60 16.72
CA THR A 227 10.41 -21.64 17.42
C THR A 227 9.66 -20.36 17.77
N SER A 228 8.90 -19.78 16.82
CA SER A 228 8.15 -18.54 17.08
C SER A 228 7.08 -18.74 18.15
N ALA A 229 6.33 -19.85 18.13
CA ALA A 229 5.33 -20.13 19.17
C ALA A 229 5.91 -20.14 20.59
N SER A 230 7.13 -20.65 20.76
CA SER A 230 7.86 -20.64 22.04
C SER A 230 8.37 -19.25 22.40
N MET A 231 9.10 -18.60 21.48
CA MET A 231 9.84 -17.37 21.76
C MET A 231 8.93 -16.14 21.85
N LEU A 232 7.91 -16.03 20.98
CA LEU A 232 6.94 -14.93 21.03
C LEU A 232 6.18 -14.93 22.36
N LYS A 233 5.79 -16.10 22.87
CA LYS A 233 5.13 -16.24 24.17
C LYS A 233 6.04 -15.77 25.32
N LYS A 234 7.33 -16.10 25.28
CA LYS A 234 8.31 -15.63 26.27
C LYS A 234 8.47 -14.11 26.23
N LEU A 235 8.66 -13.53 25.03
CA LEU A 235 8.79 -12.08 24.88
C LEU A 235 7.52 -11.35 25.33
N ALA A 236 6.32 -11.86 25.02
CA ALA A 236 5.05 -11.29 25.49
C ALA A 236 4.98 -11.24 27.03
N SER A 237 5.46 -12.28 27.72
CA SER A 237 5.55 -12.30 29.18
C SER A 237 6.49 -11.22 29.71
N GLU A 238 7.65 -11.06 29.06
CA GLU A 238 8.64 -10.04 29.43
C GLU A 238 8.13 -8.62 29.21
N MET A 239 7.36 -8.38 28.14
CA MET A 239 6.79 -7.07 27.84
C MET A 239 5.71 -6.65 28.85
N LYS A 240 4.95 -7.60 29.42
CA LYS A 240 4.00 -7.29 30.52
C LYS A 240 4.71 -6.69 31.74
N GLY A 241 5.93 -7.16 32.02
CA GLY A 241 6.76 -6.69 33.13
C GLY A 241 7.62 -5.45 32.84
N ALA A 242 7.52 -4.83 31.67
CA ALA A 242 8.35 -3.68 31.31
C ALA A 242 8.06 -2.45 32.20
N SER A 243 9.11 -1.74 32.62
CA SER A 243 9.03 -0.55 33.48
C SER A 243 8.46 0.67 32.75
N SER A 244 8.69 0.78 31.43
CA SER A 244 8.19 1.87 30.57
C SER A 244 7.24 1.32 29.49
N PRO A 245 6.15 2.05 29.14
CA PRO A 245 5.32 1.73 27.98
C PRO A 245 6.11 1.74 26.65
N THR A 246 7.14 2.59 26.55
CA THR A 246 7.99 2.73 25.34
C THR A 246 9.24 1.87 25.38
N ALA A 247 9.32 0.90 26.30
CA ALA A 247 10.48 0.02 26.43
C ALA A 247 10.70 -0.78 25.15
N ARG A 248 11.97 -0.94 24.77
CA ARG A 248 12.42 -1.88 23.74
C ARG A 248 12.91 -3.15 24.42
N LYS A 249 12.45 -4.30 23.93
CA LYS A 249 12.99 -5.61 24.32
C LYS A 249 13.26 -6.44 23.09
N ALA A 250 14.42 -7.09 23.06
CA ALA A 250 14.79 -8.04 22.03
C ALA A 250 15.14 -9.38 22.66
N LEU A 251 14.52 -10.44 22.15
CA LEU A 251 14.80 -11.83 22.52
C LEU A 251 15.48 -12.51 21.33
N GLU A 252 16.72 -12.94 21.51
CA GLU A 252 17.56 -13.44 20.42
C GLU A 252 18.25 -14.77 20.75
N VAL A 253 18.47 -15.57 19.70
CA VAL A 253 19.35 -16.73 19.66
C VAL A 253 20.28 -16.56 18.47
N CYS A 254 21.51 -16.14 18.75
CA CYS A 254 22.51 -15.73 17.76
C CYS A 254 23.92 -15.99 18.32
N GLY A 255 24.96 -15.64 17.56
CA GLY A 255 26.35 -15.67 18.02
C GLY A 255 26.97 -17.08 18.15
N GLY A 256 28.20 -17.14 18.64
CA GLY A 256 28.99 -18.38 18.70
C GLY A 256 29.35 -18.89 17.30
N GLN A 257 29.02 -20.16 17.01
CA GLN A 257 29.26 -20.79 15.69
C GLN A 257 28.10 -20.58 14.70
N ARG A 258 27.04 -19.86 15.08
CA ARG A 258 25.86 -19.66 14.23
C ARG A 258 26.16 -18.72 13.05
N SER A 259 25.44 -18.94 11.96
CA SER A 259 25.32 -18.01 10.83
C SER A 259 23.96 -17.30 10.89
N SER A 260 23.68 -16.39 9.95
CA SER A 260 22.34 -15.82 9.83
C SER A 260 21.26 -16.88 9.54
N ALA A 261 21.63 -18.01 8.90
CA ALA A 261 20.69 -19.10 8.64
C ALA A 261 20.17 -19.81 9.89
N ASP A 262 20.94 -19.79 10.99
CA ASP A 262 20.61 -20.42 12.28
C ASP A 262 20.27 -19.39 13.37
N THR A 263 20.05 -18.13 12.96
CA THR A 263 19.75 -17.03 13.86
C THR A 263 18.24 -16.85 13.99
N PHE A 264 17.76 -16.61 15.21
CA PHE A 264 16.37 -16.27 15.49
C PHE A 264 16.32 -15.05 16.40
N GLY A 265 15.43 -14.11 16.12
CA GLY A 265 15.25 -12.92 16.94
C GLY A 265 13.85 -12.34 16.84
N VAL A 266 13.32 -11.84 17.97
CA VAL A 266 12.11 -11.03 18.02
C VAL A 266 12.38 -9.78 18.82
N VAL A 267 12.04 -8.61 18.26
CA VAL A 267 12.17 -7.31 18.92
C VAL A 267 10.80 -6.66 19.01
N ALA A 268 10.47 -6.11 20.17
CA ALA A 268 9.28 -5.32 20.41
C ALA A 268 9.69 -3.89 20.79
N ASP A 269 9.05 -2.93 20.14
CA ASP A 269 9.27 -1.50 20.29
C ASP A 269 7.93 -0.80 20.56
N GLY A 270 7.74 -0.33 21.80
CA GLY A 270 6.53 0.40 22.20
C GLY A 270 6.49 1.87 21.76
N SER A 271 7.53 2.37 21.10
CA SER A 271 7.59 3.72 20.51
C SER A 271 7.29 3.76 19.01
N GLY A 272 7.32 2.60 18.34
CA GLY A 272 7.03 2.49 16.91
C GLY A 272 8.18 2.97 16.01
N ASP A 273 9.41 2.90 16.49
CA ASP A 273 10.59 3.34 15.74
C ASP A 273 11.04 2.29 14.72
N PHE A 274 10.58 2.46 13.47
CA PHE A 274 10.85 1.53 12.37
C PHE A 274 12.35 1.40 12.07
N ALA A 275 13.10 2.50 12.11
CA ALA A 275 14.53 2.49 11.82
C ALA A 275 15.32 1.74 12.91
N ALA A 276 14.99 1.96 14.18
CA ALA A 276 15.61 1.22 15.28
C ALA A 276 15.34 -0.28 15.19
N VAL A 277 14.10 -0.68 14.92
CA VAL A 277 13.73 -2.09 14.74
C VAL A 277 14.42 -2.69 13.51
N GLN A 278 14.50 -1.96 12.39
CA GLN A 278 15.23 -2.39 11.19
C GLN A 278 16.72 -2.64 11.51
N LYS A 279 17.39 -1.77 12.27
CA LYS A 279 18.80 -1.95 12.67
C LYS A 279 19.02 -3.19 13.52
N VAL A 280 18.11 -3.50 14.44
CA VAL A 280 18.15 -4.74 15.23
C VAL A 280 18.03 -5.95 14.32
N MET A 281 17.03 -5.97 13.44
CA MET A 281 16.81 -7.09 12.53
C MET A 281 17.95 -7.25 11.53
N LYS A 282 18.57 -6.16 11.07
CA LYS A 282 19.77 -6.19 10.23
C LYS A 282 20.99 -6.75 10.96
N THR A 283 21.09 -6.54 12.28
CA THR A 283 22.15 -7.18 13.10
C THR A 283 22.00 -8.70 13.06
N TRP A 284 20.77 -9.21 13.20
CA TRP A 284 20.48 -10.64 13.10
C TRP A 284 20.64 -11.20 11.69
N SER A 285 20.24 -10.44 10.67
CA SER A 285 20.41 -10.85 9.28
C SER A 285 21.89 -10.94 8.89
N ASN A 286 22.75 -10.17 9.56
CA ASN A 286 24.21 -10.28 9.47
C ASN A 286 24.80 -11.42 10.33
N GLY A 287 23.98 -12.25 11.00
CA GLY A 287 24.42 -13.33 11.88
C GLY A 287 25.14 -12.86 13.15
N GLN A 288 24.90 -11.62 13.58
CA GLN A 288 25.45 -10.99 14.80
C GLN A 288 24.39 -10.92 15.91
N CYS A 289 24.81 -10.71 17.15
CA CYS A 289 23.89 -10.46 18.27
C CYS A 289 23.84 -8.99 18.66
N MET A 290 22.69 -8.55 19.17
CA MET A 290 22.61 -7.29 19.89
C MET A 290 23.41 -7.31 21.18
N SER A 291 23.48 -8.47 21.86
CA SER A 291 24.31 -8.67 23.05
C SER A 291 25.81 -8.48 22.84
N ASP A 292 26.29 -8.51 21.60
CA ASP A 292 27.71 -8.27 21.30
C ASP A 292 28.06 -6.78 21.37
N LYS A 293 27.04 -5.90 21.42
CA LYS A 293 27.22 -4.45 21.47
C LYS A 293 27.48 -4.01 22.92
N PRO A 294 28.57 -3.25 23.19
CA PRO A 294 28.94 -2.82 24.55
C PRO A 294 27.84 -2.06 25.29
N GLU A 295 26.96 -1.39 24.54
CA GLU A 295 25.90 -0.52 25.08
C GLU A 295 24.64 -1.30 25.49
N VAL A 296 24.57 -2.62 25.21
CA VAL A 296 23.40 -3.45 25.42
C VAL A 296 23.61 -4.42 26.58
N ASN A 297 22.82 -4.25 27.64
CA ASN A 297 22.78 -5.20 28.73
C ASN A 297 21.80 -6.34 28.38
N SER A 298 22.32 -7.57 28.31
CA SER A 298 21.54 -8.77 28.01
C SER A 298 21.47 -9.70 29.21
N THR A 299 20.28 -10.25 29.47
CA THR A 299 20.04 -11.25 30.52
C THR A 299 19.83 -12.63 29.87
N PRO A 300 20.56 -13.67 30.30
CA PRO A 300 20.35 -15.02 29.80
C PRO A 300 19.00 -15.62 30.24
N LEU A 301 18.21 -16.09 29.29
CA LEU A 301 16.98 -16.85 29.50
C LEU A 301 17.19 -18.33 29.13
N LYS A 302 17.37 -19.16 30.15
CA LYS A 302 17.54 -20.61 30.02
C LYS A 302 16.25 -21.29 29.54
N ASP A 303 16.39 -22.54 29.12
CA ASP A 303 15.29 -23.44 28.76
C ASP A 303 14.39 -22.89 27.64
N SER A 304 14.98 -22.26 26.64
CA SER A 304 14.27 -21.79 25.45
C SER A 304 14.32 -22.86 24.36
N ASP A 305 13.15 -23.23 23.84
CA ASP A 305 13.03 -24.22 22.75
C ASP A 305 13.38 -23.57 21.42
N LEU A 306 14.47 -24.03 20.80
CA LEU A 306 14.86 -23.71 19.43
C LEU A 306 14.66 -24.96 18.58
N TRP A 307 13.81 -24.85 17.57
CA TRP A 307 13.62 -25.91 16.59
C TRP A 307 14.39 -25.55 15.33
N SER A 308 15.38 -26.37 14.99
CA SER A 308 16.23 -26.15 13.81
C SER A 308 16.36 -27.43 12.99
N PHE A 309 16.63 -27.26 11.71
CA PHE A 309 16.89 -28.35 10.79
C PHE A 309 18.39 -28.64 10.76
N ASP A 310 18.75 -29.89 11.03
CA ASP A 310 20.10 -30.37 10.77
C ASP A 310 20.23 -30.69 9.27
N LEU A 311 21.33 -30.26 8.67
CA LEU A 311 21.70 -30.70 7.33
C LEU A 311 22.37 -32.08 7.45
N SER A 312 21.58 -33.15 7.60
CA SER A 312 22.14 -34.50 7.47
C SER A 312 22.64 -34.71 6.03
N PRO A 313 23.83 -35.29 5.82
CA PRO A 313 24.34 -35.50 4.46
C PRO A 313 23.54 -36.62 3.79
N PRO A 314 23.16 -36.50 2.50
CA PRO A 314 23.02 -37.69 1.68
C PRO A 314 24.43 -38.21 1.43
N ILE A 315 24.83 -39.22 2.21
CA ILE A 315 26.04 -39.99 1.95
C ILE A 315 25.75 -40.88 0.74
N GLU A 316 25.98 -40.37 -0.47
CA GLU A 316 26.22 -41.26 -1.61
C GLU A 316 27.73 -41.50 -1.71
N SER A 317 28.21 -42.55 -1.04
CA SER A 317 29.52 -43.11 -1.35
C SER A 317 29.43 -43.86 -2.69
N SER A 318 29.65 -43.18 -3.81
CA SER A 318 29.97 -43.86 -5.06
C SER A 318 31.48 -43.81 -5.31
N THR A 319 32.20 -44.75 -4.72
CA THR A 319 33.52 -45.13 -5.23
C THR A 319 33.33 -45.83 -6.57
N SER A 320 33.48 -45.11 -7.68
CA SER A 320 33.70 -45.75 -8.97
C SER A 320 34.83 -45.05 -9.72
N ALA A 321 35.91 -45.80 -9.91
CA ALA A 321 37.08 -45.40 -10.66
C ALA A 321 36.78 -45.35 -12.17
N GLY A 322 37.33 -44.34 -12.84
CA GLY A 322 37.75 -44.41 -14.24
C GLY A 322 36.69 -44.19 -15.32
N ARG A 323 36.54 -42.93 -15.78
CA ARG A 323 36.47 -42.52 -17.20
C ARG A 323 36.39 -40.99 -17.30
N LEU A 324 37.20 -40.39 -18.17
CA LEU A 324 37.16 -38.95 -18.49
C LEU A 324 35.76 -38.58 -18.99
N ARG A 325 34.95 -37.97 -18.11
CA ARG A 325 33.70 -37.30 -18.46
C ARG A 325 33.93 -35.79 -18.45
N LYS A 326 33.17 -35.08 -19.30
CA LYS A 326 33.05 -33.61 -19.30
C LYS A 326 32.91 -33.14 -17.84
N ARG A 327 33.70 -32.13 -17.42
CA ARG A 327 33.69 -31.64 -16.02
C ARG A 327 32.23 -31.39 -15.63
N ALA A 328 31.72 -32.17 -14.68
CA ALA A 328 30.39 -31.97 -14.14
C ALA A 328 30.42 -30.76 -13.21
N ASP A 329 29.30 -30.05 -13.14
CA ASP A 329 29.12 -28.98 -12.16
C ASP A 329 29.18 -29.56 -10.75
N CYS A 330 29.75 -28.79 -9.82
CA CYS A 330 29.75 -29.18 -8.42
C CYS A 330 28.35 -28.99 -7.81
N ARG A 331 28.01 -29.81 -6.81
CA ARG A 331 26.97 -29.46 -5.84
C ARG A 331 27.39 -28.15 -5.20
N SER A 332 26.54 -27.13 -5.20
CA SER A 332 26.88 -25.82 -4.64
C SER A 332 25.86 -25.34 -3.62
N ILE A 333 26.32 -24.52 -2.69
CA ILE A 333 25.49 -23.76 -1.74
C ILE A 333 25.79 -22.28 -1.89
N ARG A 334 24.98 -21.43 -1.25
CA ARG A 334 25.21 -20.00 -1.19
C ARG A 334 25.74 -19.57 0.17
N VAL A 335 26.71 -18.67 0.10
CA VAL A 335 27.21 -17.91 1.26
C VAL A 335 26.07 -17.07 1.81
N VAL A 336 25.88 -17.14 3.12
CA VAL A 336 25.05 -16.21 3.90
C VAL A 336 25.94 -15.31 4.75
N ASP A 337 25.38 -14.25 5.32
CA ASP A 337 26.15 -13.36 6.19
C ASP A 337 26.76 -14.09 7.40
N ASN A 338 27.98 -13.67 7.75
CA ASN A 338 28.81 -14.26 8.80
C ASN A 338 29.20 -15.74 8.58
N ASP A 339 29.11 -16.25 7.35
CA ASP A 339 29.75 -17.49 6.97
C ASP A 339 31.27 -17.37 6.94
N ASP A 340 31.94 -18.41 7.41
CA ASP A 340 33.34 -18.69 7.14
C ASP A 340 33.46 -20.05 6.44
N CYS A 341 34.66 -20.40 5.97
CA CYS A 341 34.88 -21.68 5.30
C CYS A 341 34.60 -22.91 6.17
N GLY A 342 34.72 -22.79 7.50
CA GLY A 342 34.35 -23.86 8.44
C GLY A 342 32.84 -24.06 8.47
N LYS A 343 32.07 -22.98 8.65
CA LYS A 343 30.60 -23.00 8.63
C LYS A 343 30.06 -23.50 7.29
N LEU A 344 30.63 -23.05 6.18
CA LEU A 344 30.27 -23.52 4.84
C LEU A 344 30.60 -25.00 4.64
N ALA A 345 31.76 -25.47 5.11
CA ALA A 345 32.12 -26.88 5.05
C ALA A 345 31.12 -27.75 5.84
N SER A 346 30.74 -27.29 7.04
CA SER A 346 29.71 -27.93 7.85
C SER A 346 28.34 -27.96 7.14
N ARG A 347 27.90 -26.84 6.56
CA ARG A 347 26.65 -26.76 5.75
C ARG A 347 26.71 -27.65 4.50
N CYS A 348 27.90 -27.84 3.93
CA CYS A 348 28.14 -28.78 2.84
C CYS A 348 28.18 -30.25 3.28
N GLY A 349 28.21 -30.54 4.59
CA GLY A 349 28.38 -31.89 5.14
C GLY A 349 29.76 -32.49 4.87
N ILE A 350 30.80 -31.67 4.76
CA ILE A 350 32.18 -32.09 4.43
C ILE A 350 33.20 -31.47 5.38
N GLY A 351 34.41 -32.02 5.44
CA GLY A 351 35.52 -31.41 6.19
C GLY A 351 36.10 -30.18 5.49
N GLY A 352 36.67 -29.25 6.26
CA GLY A 352 37.24 -27.99 5.75
C GLY A 352 38.28 -28.18 4.63
N ALA A 353 39.17 -29.17 4.76
CA ALA A 353 40.16 -29.48 3.72
C ALA A 353 39.53 -29.92 2.40
N ALA A 354 38.40 -30.64 2.44
CA ALA A 354 37.66 -31.03 1.25
C ALA A 354 36.99 -29.81 0.62
N PHE A 355 36.36 -28.95 1.43
CA PHE A 355 35.75 -27.71 0.97
C PHE A 355 36.76 -26.79 0.26
N GLU A 356 37.92 -26.56 0.88
CA GLU A 356 39.00 -25.79 0.26
C GLU A 356 39.48 -26.43 -1.04
N SER A 357 39.58 -27.76 -1.09
CA SER A 357 40.01 -28.48 -2.29
C SER A 357 39.04 -28.30 -3.47
N PHE A 358 37.73 -28.24 -3.21
CA PHE A 358 36.72 -28.05 -4.22
C PHE A 358 36.65 -26.61 -4.74
N ASN A 359 37.12 -25.64 -3.95
CA ASN A 359 37.04 -24.22 -4.27
C ASN A 359 38.39 -23.56 -4.60
N ARG A 360 39.44 -24.33 -4.91
CA ARG A 360 40.79 -23.83 -5.26
C ARG A 360 40.83 -22.85 -6.44
N GLY A 361 39.81 -22.84 -7.28
CA GLY A 361 39.70 -21.91 -8.41
C GLY A 361 39.48 -20.46 -8.01
N THR A 362 39.10 -20.20 -6.75
CA THR A 362 38.89 -18.84 -6.20
C THR A 362 39.98 -18.53 -5.19
N SER A 363 40.95 -17.71 -5.59
CA SER A 363 42.03 -17.25 -4.72
C SER A 363 41.48 -16.51 -3.49
N ASN A 364 41.99 -16.82 -2.30
CA ASN A 364 41.63 -16.16 -1.04
C ASN A 364 40.15 -16.25 -0.66
N LEU A 365 39.41 -17.26 -1.17
CA LEU A 365 37.96 -17.41 -0.98
C LEU A 365 37.53 -17.14 0.47
N CYS A 366 38.16 -17.78 1.45
CA CYS A 366 37.77 -17.71 2.87
C CYS A 366 37.90 -16.31 3.50
N SER A 367 38.58 -15.39 2.83
CA SER A 367 38.72 -13.98 3.27
C SER A 367 37.93 -13.00 2.41
N THR A 368 37.27 -13.48 1.34
CA THR A 368 36.55 -12.64 0.37
C THR A 368 35.13 -13.14 0.11
N LEU A 369 34.57 -13.94 1.00
CA LEU A 369 33.20 -14.45 0.91
C LEU A 369 32.22 -13.28 0.85
N LYS A 370 31.27 -13.34 -0.09
CA LYS A 370 30.18 -12.36 -0.20
C LYS A 370 28.83 -13.05 -0.06
N PRO A 371 27.87 -12.48 0.67
CA PRO A 371 26.50 -13.01 0.71
C PRO A 371 25.93 -13.22 -0.70
N GLY A 372 25.25 -14.35 -0.90
CA GLY A 372 24.72 -14.78 -2.19
C GLY A 372 25.72 -15.47 -3.12
N GLN A 373 27.04 -15.36 -2.89
CA GLN A 373 28.06 -16.00 -3.71
C GLN A 373 27.90 -17.53 -3.69
N PRO A 374 27.91 -18.21 -4.85
CA PRO A 374 27.91 -19.67 -4.90
C PRO A 374 29.30 -20.25 -4.58
N VAL A 375 29.33 -21.35 -3.83
CA VAL A 375 30.55 -22.11 -3.49
C VAL A 375 30.30 -23.62 -3.65
N CYS A 376 31.34 -24.39 -3.97
CA CYS A 376 31.26 -25.83 -4.21
C CYS A 376 31.31 -26.65 -2.91
N CYS A 377 30.39 -27.61 -2.78
CA CYS A 377 30.36 -28.67 -1.76
C CYS A 377 30.85 -30.03 -2.28
N SER A 378 31.17 -30.16 -3.57
CA SER A 378 31.70 -31.38 -4.17
C SER A 378 32.77 -31.06 -5.21
N SER A 379 33.53 -32.06 -5.66
CA SER A 379 34.42 -31.90 -6.80
C SER A 379 33.64 -31.51 -8.06
N GLY A 380 34.15 -30.57 -8.85
CA GLY A 380 33.53 -30.10 -10.07
C GLY A 380 33.93 -28.66 -10.39
N THR A 381 33.27 -28.07 -11.38
CA THR A 381 33.34 -26.62 -11.62
C THR A 381 32.10 -25.95 -11.02
N LEU A 382 32.25 -24.71 -10.53
CA LEU A 382 31.10 -23.93 -10.09
C LEU A 382 30.14 -23.74 -11.29
N PRO A 383 28.84 -24.01 -11.14
CA PRO A 383 27.87 -23.79 -12.22
C PRO A 383 27.94 -22.34 -12.73
N ASP A 384 27.79 -22.14 -14.03
CA ASP A 384 27.59 -20.79 -14.57
C ASP A 384 26.20 -20.29 -14.16
N VAL A 385 26.17 -19.44 -13.13
CA VAL A 385 24.94 -18.86 -12.58
C VAL A 385 24.51 -17.58 -13.30
N LYS A 386 25.27 -17.12 -14.31
CA LYS A 386 24.94 -15.89 -15.04
C LYS A 386 23.66 -16.08 -15.84
N PRO A 387 22.60 -15.31 -15.54
CA PRO A 387 21.37 -15.39 -16.29
C PRO A 387 21.59 -14.95 -17.74
N LYS A 388 20.93 -15.66 -18.67
CA LYS A 388 20.97 -15.31 -20.09
C LYS A 388 19.73 -14.47 -20.44
N PRO A 389 19.85 -13.51 -21.38
CA PRO A 389 18.70 -12.83 -21.92
C PRO A 389 17.67 -13.82 -22.46
N GLN A 390 16.40 -13.44 -22.40
CA GLN A 390 15.32 -14.22 -22.97
C GLN A 390 15.38 -14.18 -24.50
N ALA A 391 14.76 -15.17 -25.15
CA ALA A 391 14.78 -15.30 -26.61
C ALA A 391 14.12 -14.14 -27.35
N ASP A 392 13.22 -13.40 -26.70
CA ASP A 392 12.53 -12.22 -27.22
C ASP A 392 13.36 -10.92 -27.10
N GLY A 393 14.59 -11.01 -26.57
CA GLY A 393 15.48 -9.88 -26.32
C GLY A 393 15.18 -9.12 -25.02
N SER A 394 14.27 -9.60 -24.18
CA SER A 394 14.09 -9.11 -22.81
C SER A 394 15.20 -9.64 -21.89
N CYS A 395 15.46 -8.93 -20.80
CA CYS A 395 16.41 -9.39 -19.81
C CYS A 395 15.83 -10.57 -19.00
N ALA A 396 16.70 -11.43 -18.47
CA ALA A 396 16.34 -12.25 -17.34
C ALA A 396 16.00 -11.32 -16.17
N THR A 397 14.84 -11.53 -15.58
CA THR A 397 14.33 -10.70 -14.49
C THR A 397 14.52 -11.37 -13.13
N TYR A 398 14.62 -10.55 -12.10
CA TYR A 398 14.72 -10.96 -10.71
C TYR A 398 13.82 -10.08 -9.85
N ALA A 399 13.10 -10.69 -8.91
CA ALA A 399 12.32 -9.98 -7.89
C ALA A 399 13.15 -9.90 -6.61
N VAL A 400 13.45 -8.68 -6.15
CA VAL A 400 14.28 -8.44 -4.97
C VAL A 400 13.63 -8.99 -3.70
N GLU A 401 14.40 -9.64 -2.84
CA GLU A 401 13.94 -10.18 -1.56
C GLU A 401 14.23 -9.24 -0.37
N ALA A 402 13.65 -9.54 0.81
CA ALA A 402 13.64 -8.65 1.98
C ALA A 402 15.01 -8.46 2.68
N ASN A 403 16.06 -9.13 2.23
CA ASN A 403 17.40 -9.10 2.82
C ASN A 403 18.49 -8.96 1.74
N GLU A 404 18.24 -8.17 0.70
CA GLU A 404 19.16 -8.09 -0.44
C GLU A 404 19.47 -6.65 -0.86
N GLY A 405 20.75 -6.27 -0.79
CA GLY A 405 21.29 -5.10 -1.50
C GLY A 405 21.86 -5.47 -2.87
N CYS A 406 22.24 -4.48 -3.67
CA CYS A 406 22.82 -4.70 -5.00
C CYS A 406 24.01 -5.66 -5.02
N ALA A 407 24.92 -5.55 -4.05
CA ALA A 407 26.08 -6.43 -3.97
C ALA A 407 25.69 -7.91 -3.82
N ALA A 408 24.69 -8.21 -2.99
CA ALA A 408 24.19 -9.56 -2.76
C ALA A 408 23.48 -10.10 -4.01
N VAL A 409 22.62 -9.29 -4.64
CA VAL A 409 21.95 -9.66 -5.90
C VAL A 409 22.97 -9.91 -7.01
N ALA A 410 23.95 -9.03 -7.18
CA ALA A 410 24.99 -9.19 -8.18
C ALA A 410 25.78 -10.49 -7.96
N ALA A 411 26.23 -10.75 -6.72
CA ALA A 411 26.96 -11.97 -6.38
C ALA A 411 26.14 -13.24 -6.63
N LYS A 412 24.85 -13.23 -6.27
CA LYS A 412 23.88 -14.31 -6.49
C LYS A 412 23.72 -14.72 -7.95
N HIS A 413 23.94 -13.78 -8.86
CA HIS A 413 23.86 -13.98 -10.31
C HIS A 413 25.22 -13.98 -11.01
N GLY A 414 26.33 -14.04 -10.26
CA GLY A 414 27.69 -14.05 -10.81
C GLY A 414 28.08 -12.73 -11.53
N LEU A 415 27.43 -11.62 -11.21
CA LEU A 415 27.64 -10.30 -11.79
C LEU A 415 28.49 -9.40 -10.89
N LYS A 416 29.00 -8.30 -11.45
CA LYS A 416 29.46 -7.16 -10.66
C LYS A 416 28.31 -6.18 -10.46
N GLU A 417 28.34 -5.42 -9.37
CA GLU A 417 27.34 -4.38 -9.09
C GLU A 417 27.23 -3.34 -10.21
N GLN A 418 28.36 -2.98 -10.83
CA GLN A 418 28.40 -2.09 -11.99
C GLN A 418 27.68 -2.66 -13.23
N ASP A 419 27.70 -3.99 -13.40
CA ASP A 419 26.94 -4.64 -14.48
C ASP A 419 25.44 -4.54 -14.19
N LEU A 420 25.04 -4.72 -12.93
CA LEU A 420 23.66 -4.60 -12.47
C LEU A 420 23.11 -3.18 -12.69
N GLU A 421 23.88 -2.16 -12.31
CA GLU A 421 23.56 -0.74 -12.57
C GLU A 421 23.30 -0.48 -14.05
N LYS A 422 24.25 -0.87 -14.90
CA LYS A 422 24.17 -0.65 -16.34
C LYS A 422 22.98 -1.37 -16.99
N MET A 423 22.62 -2.55 -16.52
CA MET A 423 21.49 -3.32 -17.04
C MET A 423 20.13 -2.70 -16.67
N ASN A 424 20.08 -1.83 -15.65
CA ASN A 424 18.83 -1.30 -15.09
C ASN A 424 18.58 0.18 -15.35
N GLU A 425 19.38 0.86 -16.18
CA GLU A 425 19.19 2.28 -16.57
C GLU A 425 17.83 2.61 -17.23
N LYS A 426 17.04 1.58 -17.59
CA LYS A 426 15.70 1.73 -18.17
C LYS A 426 14.62 1.00 -17.37
N THR A 427 14.99 0.39 -16.25
CA THR A 427 14.08 -0.40 -15.42
C THR A 427 13.16 0.52 -14.62
N TRP A 428 11.88 0.17 -14.55
CA TRP A 428 10.88 0.92 -13.79
C TRP A 428 11.18 0.89 -12.29
N GLY A 429 11.15 2.07 -11.66
CA GLY A 429 11.41 2.24 -10.23
C GLY A 429 12.88 2.07 -9.83
N TRP A 430 13.80 1.86 -10.78
CA TRP A 430 15.23 1.72 -10.46
C TRP A 430 15.85 3.08 -10.15
N ASP A 431 16.31 3.30 -8.92
CA ASP A 431 17.00 4.54 -8.53
C ASP A 431 18.50 4.33 -8.20
N GLY A 432 19.08 3.28 -8.79
CA GLY A 432 20.46 2.90 -8.54
C GLY A 432 20.65 2.22 -7.19
N CYS A 433 21.83 1.61 -7.01
CA CYS A 433 22.18 0.88 -5.80
C CYS A 433 22.26 1.78 -4.56
N ALA A 434 22.51 3.08 -4.75
CA ALA A 434 22.48 4.07 -3.69
C ALA A 434 21.06 4.43 -3.22
N GLY A 435 20.03 4.28 -4.08
CA GLY A 435 18.63 4.51 -3.73
C GLY A 435 17.99 3.35 -2.95
N GLY A 436 18.71 2.23 -2.81
CA GLY A 436 18.21 0.99 -2.24
C GLY A 436 17.39 0.17 -3.24
N LEU A 437 17.11 -1.09 -2.87
CA LEU A 437 16.27 -1.98 -3.68
C LEU A 437 14.93 -2.18 -2.99
N GLY A 438 13.82 -1.94 -3.71
CA GLY A 438 12.48 -2.14 -3.18
C GLY A 438 12.12 -3.62 -3.05
N LEU A 439 11.37 -4.00 -2.01
CA LEU A 439 10.91 -5.38 -1.84
C LEU A 439 9.99 -5.81 -3.01
N LYS A 440 10.32 -6.95 -3.63
CA LYS A 440 9.72 -7.49 -4.87
C LYS A 440 9.83 -6.56 -6.08
N GLN A 441 10.71 -5.57 -6.05
CA GLN A 441 11.03 -4.80 -7.23
C GLN A 441 11.61 -5.74 -8.31
N ARG A 442 11.08 -5.64 -9.53
CA ARG A 442 11.57 -6.41 -10.68
C ARG A 442 12.70 -5.67 -11.36
N ILE A 443 13.86 -6.31 -11.41
CA ILE A 443 15.09 -5.77 -12.02
C ILE A 443 15.68 -6.74 -13.04
N CYS A 444 16.51 -6.23 -13.93
CA CYS A 444 17.28 -7.01 -14.88
C CYS A 444 18.54 -7.58 -14.22
N VAL A 445 18.79 -8.87 -14.43
CA VAL A 445 20.02 -9.60 -14.05
C VAL A 445 20.73 -10.20 -15.27
N SER A 446 20.37 -9.74 -16.46
CA SER A 446 21.11 -9.92 -17.71
C SER A 446 20.92 -8.68 -18.58
N SER A 447 21.67 -8.59 -19.69
CA SER A 447 21.34 -7.60 -20.73
C SER A 447 19.97 -7.88 -21.34
N GLY A 448 19.33 -6.84 -21.90
CA GLY A 448 18.04 -6.95 -22.58
C GLY A 448 17.10 -5.80 -22.25
N LYS A 449 15.89 -5.85 -22.79
CA LYS A 449 14.81 -4.90 -22.44
C LYS A 449 14.21 -5.27 -21.07
N PRO A 450 13.98 -4.30 -20.17
CA PRO A 450 13.26 -4.56 -18.92
C PRO A 450 11.86 -5.11 -19.18
N ALA A 451 11.42 -6.02 -18.32
CA ALA A 451 10.03 -6.46 -18.31
C ALA A 451 9.12 -5.39 -17.67
N ILE A 452 7.81 -5.63 -17.71
CA ILE A 452 6.86 -4.84 -16.95
C ILE A 452 7.15 -4.93 -15.44
N PRO A 453 7.02 -3.83 -14.66
CA PRO A 453 7.22 -3.88 -13.21
C PRO A 453 6.30 -4.88 -12.51
N ALA A 454 6.61 -5.20 -11.26
CA ALA A 454 5.68 -5.92 -10.40
C ALA A 454 4.39 -5.13 -10.24
N SER A 455 3.26 -5.83 -10.20
CA SER A 455 1.98 -5.18 -9.93
C SER A 455 1.87 -4.77 -8.47
N TYR A 456 1.20 -3.65 -8.24
CA TYR A 456 0.72 -3.25 -6.92
C TYR A 456 -0.80 -3.44 -6.93
N PRO A 457 -1.37 -4.28 -6.05
CA PRO A 457 -2.80 -4.60 -6.06
C PRO A 457 -3.72 -3.38 -6.05
N ASP A 458 -3.27 -2.29 -5.43
CA ASP A 458 -4.02 -1.05 -5.25
C ASP A 458 -3.72 0.02 -6.31
N ALA A 459 -2.77 -0.22 -7.23
CA ALA A 459 -2.46 0.74 -8.28
C ALA A 459 -3.65 0.89 -9.25
N GLN A 460 -4.05 2.14 -9.47
CA GLN A 460 -5.18 2.53 -10.32
C GLN A 460 -4.74 2.85 -11.75
N CYS A 461 -3.48 3.26 -11.93
CA CYS A 461 -2.92 3.72 -13.20
C CYS A 461 -1.47 3.26 -13.42
N GLY A 462 -0.97 3.50 -14.62
CA GLY A 462 0.42 3.21 -14.98
C GLY A 462 0.71 1.72 -15.12
N PRO A 463 2.01 1.35 -15.21
CA PRO A 463 2.42 -0.02 -15.49
C PRO A 463 2.41 -0.95 -14.28
N THR A 464 2.31 -0.42 -13.07
CA THR A 464 2.17 -1.19 -11.82
C THR A 464 0.72 -1.61 -11.57
N LYS A 465 -0.25 -1.11 -12.34
CA LYS A 465 -1.66 -1.55 -12.25
C LYS A 465 -1.76 -3.07 -12.50
N PRO A 466 -2.56 -3.82 -11.72
CA PRO A 466 -2.74 -5.26 -11.95
C PRO A 466 -3.25 -5.57 -13.36
N GLY A 467 -2.70 -6.61 -13.97
CA GLY A 467 -3.07 -7.05 -15.33
C GLY A 467 -2.45 -6.23 -16.46
N SER A 468 -1.55 -5.29 -16.16
CA SER A 468 -0.83 -4.52 -17.18
C SER A 468 -0.03 -5.42 -18.11
N LYS A 469 0.09 -5.00 -19.37
CA LYS A 469 0.86 -5.69 -20.42
C LYS A 469 1.78 -4.71 -21.11
N LEU A 470 2.88 -5.21 -21.66
CA LEU A 470 3.76 -4.39 -22.49
C LEU A 470 2.98 -3.83 -23.69
N PRO A 471 3.03 -2.50 -23.95
CA PRO A 471 2.36 -1.91 -25.08
C PRO A 471 2.98 -2.39 -26.40
N THR A 472 2.13 -2.71 -27.38
CA THR A 472 2.53 -3.19 -28.72
C THR A 472 2.38 -2.12 -29.81
N ASP A 473 1.78 -0.99 -29.48
CA ASP A 473 1.39 0.10 -30.40
C ASP A 473 2.31 1.32 -30.32
N GLY A 474 3.44 1.22 -29.60
CA GLY A 474 4.39 2.31 -29.42
C GLY A 474 4.04 3.28 -28.28
N THR A 475 2.93 3.04 -27.55
CA THR A 475 2.61 3.78 -26.32
C THR A 475 3.75 3.66 -25.31
N SER A 476 4.07 4.77 -24.61
CA SER A 476 5.09 4.73 -23.57
C SER A 476 4.61 3.89 -22.38
N LEU A 477 5.54 3.26 -21.65
CA LEU A 477 5.18 2.46 -20.48
C LEU A 477 4.51 3.30 -19.37
N ALA A 478 4.76 4.60 -19.30
CA ALA A 478 4.11 5.49 -18.34
C ALA A 478 2.66 5.83 -18.73
N ASP A 479 2.32 5.77 -20.02
CA ASP A 479 1.01 6.19 -20.52
C ASP A 479 -0.02 5.05 -20.57
N ILE A 480 0.39 3.81 -20.27
CA ILE A 480 -0.56 2.69 -20.18
C ILE A 480 -1.45 2.84 -18.93
N ASN A 481 -2.69 2.37 -19.04
CA ASN A 481 -3.70 2.45 -17.98
C ASN A 481 -3.86 3.87 -17.41
N PRO A 482 -4.34 4.84 -18.21
CA PRO A 482 -4.55 6.20 -17.71
C PRO A 482 -5.58 6.22 -16.58
N CYS A 483 -5.45 7.20 -15.68
CA CYS A 483 -6.44 7.45 -14.65
C CYS A 483 -7.81 7.76 -15.25
N PRO A 484 -8.92 7.41 -14.56
CA PRO A 484 -10.24 7.93 -14.88
C PRO A 484 -10.21 9.46 -15.07
N LEU A 485 -10.96 9.97 -16.04
CA LEU A 485 -10.98 11.40 -16.40
C LEU A 485 -9.63 11.97 -16.86
N LYS A 486 -8.63 11.12 -17.16
CA LYS A 486 -7.27 11.52 -17.56
C LYS A 486 -6.59 12.45 -16.55
N VAL A 487 -6.92 12.33 -15.26
CA VAL A 487 -6.20 13.04 -14.19
C VAL A 487 -4.77 12.53 -14.04
N CYS A 488 -3.96 13.19 -13.21
CA CYS A 488 -2.56 12.86 -13.03
C CYS A 488 -2.38 11.48 -12.40
N CYS A 489 -1.42 10.73 -12.91
CA CYS A 489 -0.95 9.48 -12.31
C CYS A 489 0.42 9.72 -11.66
N ASN A 490 0.55 9.41 -10.38
CA ASN A 490 1.84 9.46 -9.69
C ASN A 490 2.68 8.19 -9.93
N VAL A 491 3.96 8.20 -9.55
CA VAL A 491 4.87 7.08 -9.87
C VAL A 491 4.52 5.78 -9.12
N TRP A 492 3.68 5.89 -8.09
CA TRP A 492 3.16 4.79 -7.28
C TRP A 492 1.89 4.15 -7.87
N GLY A 493 1.36 4.70 -8.98
CA GLY A 493 0.16 4.20 -9.63
C GLY A 493 -1.15 4.72 -9.03
N ASN A 494 -1.12 5.84 -8.29
CA ASN A 494 -2.31 6.48 -7.73
C ASN A 494 -2.77 7.67 -8.57
N CYS A 495 -4.09 7.89 -8.60
CA CYS A 495 -4.75 8.92 -9.40
C CYS A 495 -5.19 10.11 -8.55
N GLY A 496 -4.96 11.33 -9.04
CA GLY A 496 -5.47 12.53 -8.38
C GLY A 496 -5.22 13.83 -9.14
N THR A 497 -5.68 14.94 -8.57
CA THR A 497 -5.67 16.28 -9.20
C THR A 497 -4.82 17.31 -8.45
N THR A 498 -4.24 16.94 -7.30
CA THR A 498 -3.44 17.84 -6.46
C THR A 498 -1.95 17.79 -6.83
N SER A 499 -1.13 18.63 -6.19
CA SER A 499 0.33 18.63 -6.36
C SER A 499 0.97 17.27 -6.07
N ASP A 500 0.38 16.48 -5.18
CA ASP A 500 0.88 15.17 -4.77
C ASP A 500 0.79 14.12 -5.89
N PHE A 501 0.02 14.42 -6.95
CA PHE A 501 -0.14 13.56 -8.12
C PHE A 501 0.38 14.21 -9.40
N CYS A 502 0.26 15.53 -9.50
CA CYS A 502 0.49 16.26 -10.74
C CYS A 502 1.89 16.89 -10.88
N THR A 503 2.71 16.86 -9.84
CA THR A 503 4.04 17.49 -9.85
C THR A 503 5.09 16.55 -10.44
N ILE A 504 5.76 16.98 -11.50
CA ILE A 504 6.87 16.22 -12.08
C ILE A 504 8.07 16.28 -11.12
N SER A 505 8.52 15.11 -10.66
CA SER A 505 9.72 14.92 -9.86
C SER A 505 10.63 13.92 -10.56
N LYS A 506 11.93 14.22 -10.65
CA LYS A 506 12.92 13.35 -11.31
C LYS A 506 14.09 13.10 -10.37
N THR A 507 14.53 11.86 -10.32
CA THR A 507 15.75 11.45 -9.63
C THR A 507 16.99 11.75 -10.46
N ALA A 508 18.18 11.53 -9.87
CA ALA A 508 19.46 11.68 -10.56
C ALA A 508 19.64 10.63 -11.67
N THR A 509 19.09 9.42 -11.49
CA THR A 509 19.12 8.35 -12.48
C THR A 509 18.21 8.65 -13.67
N GLY A 510 17.09 9.35 -13.44
CA GLY A 510 16.13 9.73 -14.48
C GLY A 510 15.32 8.54 -15.01
N ASN A 511 15.39 7.40 -14.32
CA ASN A 511 14.67 6.19 -14.65
C ASN A 511 13.14 6.39 -14.57
N PRO A 512 12.36 5.65 -15.38
CA PRO A 512 10.91 5.73 -15.33
C PRO A 512 10.38 5.17 -14.00
N GLY A 513 9.25 5.68 -13.52
CA GLY A 513 8.65 5.22 -12.26
C GLY A 513 9.43 5.61 -11.00
N THR A 514 10.27 6.64 -11.07
CA THR A 514 11.02 7.16 -9.93
C THR A 514 10.67 8.62 -9.65
N SER A 515 10.84 9.04 -8.41
CA SER A 515 10.68 10.41 -7.93
C SER A 515 11.72 10.70 -6.87
N LYS A 516 11.99 11.98 -6.60
CA LYS A 516 12.90 12.33 -5.50
C LYS A 516 12.37 11.79 -4.17
N PRO A 517 13.25 11.45 -3.22
CA PRO A 517 12.84 11.03 -1.90
C PRO A 517 11.88 12.03 -1.24
N GLY A 518 10.79 11.51 -0.65
CA GLY A 518 9.73 12.32 -0.05
C GLY A 518 8.77 12.99 -1.03
N GLU A 519 8.95 12.81 -2.34
CA GLU A 519 8.03 13.30 -3.38
C GLU A 519 7.36 12.12 -4.10
N ASN A 520 6.09 12.24 -4.45
CA ASN A 520 5.37 11.20 -5.19
C ASN A 520 5.64 11.20 -6.70
N GLY A 521 6.11 12.33 -7.23
CA GLY A 521 6.30 12.54 -8.66
C GLY A 521 5.02 12.36 -9.49
N CYS A 522 5.13 12.69 -10.78
CA CYS A 522 4.07 12.49 -11.74
C CYS A 522 4.65 11.79 -12.95
N GLN A 523 4.02 10.69 -13.36
CA GLN A 523 4.45 9.90 -14.51
C GLN A 523 3.65 10.19 -15.78
N SER A 524 2.34 10.47 -15.68
CA SER A 524 1.49 10.75 -16.83
C SER A 524 0.36 11.73 -16.49
N SER A 525 -0.17 12.41 -17.52
CA SER A 525 -1.17 13.48 -17.39
C SER A 525 -0.75 14.63 -16.45
N CYS A 526 0.54 14.96 -16.41
CA CYS A 526 1.11 15.86 -15.41
C CYS A 526 0.76 17.34 -15.59
N GLY A 527 0.70 18.04 -14.46
CA GLY A 527 0.45 19.47 -14.37
C GLY A 527 -1.01 19.83 -14.06
N THR A 528 -1.21 21.01 -13.49
CA THR A 528 -2.52 21.53 -13.06
C THR A 528 -2.99 22.75 -13.86
N LYS A 529 -2.30 23.05 -14.97
CA LYS A 529 -2.66 24.19 -15.81
C LYS A 529 -4.00 23.92 -16.48
N ILE A 530 -4.92 24.88 -16.37
CA ILE A 530 -6.18 24.83 -17.12
C ILE A 530 -5.82 24.92 -18.60
N VAL A 531 -6.12 23.85 -19.32
CA VAL A 531 -6.03 23.78 -20.78
C VAL A 531 -7.41 24.06 -21.38
N ASN A 532 -7.45 24.41 -22.67
CA ASN A 532 -8.69 24.60 -23.44
C ASN A 532 -9.57 25.81 -23.06
N ASN A 533 -9.02 26.86 -22.44
CA ASN A 533 -9.71 28.13 -22.17
C ASN A 533 -9.25 29.29 -23.09
N SER A 534 -8.46 29.01 -24.12
CA SER A 534 -7.94 30.02 -25.05
C SER A 534 -9.00 30.65 -25.94
N LYS A 535 -10.14 29.96 -26.14
CA LYS A 535 -11.30 30.46 -26.86
C LYS A 535 -12.47 30.61 -25.90
N LYS A 536 -13.02 31.81 -25.79
CA LYS A 536 -14.26 32.06 -25.05
C LYS A 536 -15.42 31.28 -25.69
N PRO A 537 -16.41 30.80 -24.90
CA PRO A 537 -17.60 30.19 -25.48
C PRO A 537 -18.37 31.21 -26.33
N ALA A 538 -19.05 30.72 -27.38
CA ALA A 538 -19.84 31.56 -28.28
C ALA A 538 -21.02 32.26 -27.56
N GLN A 539 -21.50 31.66 -26.47
CA GLN A 539 -22.61 32.16 -25.66
C GLN A 539 -22.39 31.83 -24.18
N PHE A 540 -22.82 32.73 -23.31
CA PHE A 540 -22.89 32.50 -21.86
C PHE A 540 -24.34 32.25 -21.45
N ARG A 541 -24.54 31.31 -20.52
CA ARG A 541 -25.85 31.04 -19.92
C ARG A 541 -25.82 31.48 -18.46
N LYS A 542 -26.91 32.09 -18.00
CA LYS A 542 -27.18 32.36 -16.59
C LYS A 542 -28.30 31.42 -16.18
N ILE A 543 -27.98 30.45 -15.33
CA ILE A 543 -28.91 29.38 -14.94
C ILE A 543 -29.29 29.61 -13.48
N ALA A 544 -30.59 29.61 -13.18
CA ALA A 544 -31.11 29.61 -11.82
C ALA A 544 -31.77 28.27 -11.51
N TYR A 545 -31.45 27.67 -10.36
CA TYR A 545 -32.26 26.60 -9.77
C TYR A 545 -33.30 27.22 -8.85
N TYR A 546 -34.58 26.97 -9.14
CA TYR A 546 -35.70 27.40 -8.31
C TYR A 546 -36.08 26.26 -7.36
N GLU A 547 -35.78 26.43 -6.07
CA GLU A 547 -36.12 25.53 -4.97
C GLU A 547 -37.65 25.50 -4.76
N ALA A 548 -38.36 24.56 -5.38
CA ALA A 548 -39.83 24.56 -5.40
C ALA A 548 -40.46 24.26 -4.04
N TRP A 549 -39.73 23.60 -3.13
CA TRP A 549 -40.16 23.33 -1.76
C TRP A 549 -39.84 24.48 -0.78
N ASN A 550 -39.40 25.65 -1.25
CA ASN A 550 -39.08 26.79 -0.37
C ASN A 550 -40.25 27.25 0.52
N PHE A 551 -41.49 26.88 0.17
CA PHE A 551 -42.69 27.13 0.98
C PHE A 551 -42.81 26.23 2.23
N LYS A 552 -41.97 25.20 2.38
CA LYS A 552 -41.80 24.48 3.65
C LYS A 552 -41.17 25.37 4.73
N ARG A 553 -40.46 26.44 4.32
CA ARG A 553 -39.88 27.41 5.26
C ARG A 553 -40.97 28.34 5.80
N PRO A 554 -40.90 28.75 7.07
CA PRO A 554 -41.89 29.63 7.67
C PRO A 554 -41.89 31.07 7.10
N CYS A 555 -40.78 31.51 6.50
CA CYS A 555 -40.64 32.83 5.87
C CYS A 555 -39.54 32.82 4.79
N LEU A 556 -39.27 33.98 4.16
CA LEU A 556 -38.30 34.14 3.07
C LEU A 556 -38.56 33.17 1.90
N ASN A 557 -39.85 33.03 1.58
CA ASN A 557 -40.36 32.29 0.45
C ASN A 557 -40.26 33.17 -0.81
N MET A 558 -40.14 32.54 -1.97
CA MET A 558 -40.14 33.24 -3.26
C MET A 558 -41.11 32.53 -4.20
N ASN A 559 -41.97 33.29 -4.89
CA ASN A 559 -42.81 32.72 -5.94
C ASN A 559 -41.97 32.46 -7.18
N VAL A 560 -42.26 31.39 -7.93
CA VAL A 560 -41.54 31.12 -9.17
C VAL A 560 -41.62 32.29 -10.16
N LEU A 561 -42.72 33.04 -10.17
CA LEU A 561 -42.88 34.18 -11.06
C LEU A 561 -41.99 35.38 -10.70
N ASP A 562 -41.47 35.44 -9.47
CA ASP A 562 -40.61 36.53 -8.97
C ASP A 562 -39.13 36.33 -9.34
N VAL A 563 -38.75 35.20 -9.95
CA VAL A 563 -37.38 34.95 -10.41
C VAL A 563 -36.96 36.00 -11.43
N ASP A 564 -35.75 36.55 -11.26
CA ASP A 564 -35.17 37.56 -12.14
C ASP A 564 -35.20 37.11 -13.61
N ARG A 565 -35.75 37.96 -14.48
CA ARG A 565 -35.86 37.69 -15.92
C ARG A 565 -34.52 37.80 -16.66
N SER A 566 -33.45 38.25 -15.99
CA SER A 566 -32.10 38.31 -16.55
C SER A 566 -31.42 36.94 -16.69
N TYR A 567 -31.95 35.89 -16.05
CA TYR A 567 -31.53 34.52 -16.28
C TYR A 567 -31.89 34.05 -17.68
N THR A 568 -31.06 33.20 -18.28
CA THR A 568 -31.36 32.59 -19.58
C THR A 568 -32.17 31.31 -19.44
N HIS A 569 -32.00 30.59 -18.33
CA HIS A 569 -32.72 29.36 -18.01
C HIS A 569 -33.09 29.36 -16.53
N VAL A 570 -34.26 28.80 -16.21
CA VAL A 570 -34.69 28.50 -14.85
C VAL A 570 -35.01 27.01 -14.78
N HIS A 571 -34.30 26.32 -13.89
CA HIS A 571 -34.45 24.91 -13.57
C HIS A 571 -35.43 24.81 -12.40
N PHE A 572 -36.61 24.21 -12.63
CA PHE A 572 -37.55 23.89 -11.57
C PHE A 572 -37.05 22.67 -10.81
N ALA A 573 -36.62 22.87 -9.56
CA ALA A 573 -36.03 21.86 -8.70
C ALA A 573 -37.04 21.44 -7.62
N PHE A 574 -37.43 20.18 -7.50
CA PHE A 574 -37.06 19.03 -8.34
C PHE A 574 -38.30 18.19 -8.66
N ALA A 575 -38.34 17.66 -9.88
CA ALA A 575 -39.14 16.47 -10.17
C ALA A 575 -38.49 15.22 -9.57
N GLU A 576 -39.32 14.26 -9.24
CA GLU A 576 -38.93 12.96 -8.70
C GLU A 576 -39.27 11.84 -9.71
N ILE A 577 -38.70 10.67 -9.46
CA ILE A 577 -38.97 9.45 -10.22
C ILE A 577 -39.77 8.52 -9.30
N SER A 578 -40.93 8.05 -9.73
CA SER A 578 -41.66 7.03 -8.95
C SER A 578 -40.99 5.65 -9.08
N SER A 579 -41.31 4.73 -8.17
CA SER A 579 -40.91 3.31 -8.29
C SER A 579 -41.41 2.64 -9.57
N SER A 580 -42.49 3.16 -10.16
CA SER A 580 -43.01 2.73 -11.46
C SER A 580 -42.36 3.47 -12.65
N MET A 581 -41.30 4.26 -12.43
CA MET A 581 -40.55 5.06 -13.41
C MET A 581 -41.37 6.19 -14.05
N GLN A 582 -42.30 6.80 -13.32
CA GLN A 582 -43.08 7.96 -13.77
C GLN A 582 -42.43 9.27 -13.33
N VAL A 583 -42.71 10.35 -14.06
CA VAL A 583 -42.35 11.71 -13.66
C VAL A 583 -43.32 12.16 -12.56
N VAL A 584 -42.79 12.60 -11.42
CA VAL A 584 -43.57 13.07 -10.28
C VAL A 584 -43.21 14.51 -9.97
N ILE A 585 -44.23 15.37 -9.90
CA ILE A 585 -44.12 16.68 -9.26
C ILE A 585 -44.72 16.53 -7.86
N PRO A 586 -43.92 16.72 -6.79
CA PRO A 586 -44.42 16.59 -5.42
C PRO A 586 -45.63 17.47 -5.15
N ASP A 587 -46.57 16.96 -4.35
CA ASP A 587 -47.88 17.59 -4.15
C ASP A 587 -47.78 19.02 -3.60
N ASP A 588 -46.83 19.26 -2.71
CA ASP A 588 -46.55 20.57 -2.11
C ASP A 588 -45.91 21.56 -3.09
N GLN A 589 -45.42 21.08 -4.24
CA GLN A 589 -44.79 21.89 -5.28
C GLN A 589 -45.71 22.17 -6.48
N LYS A 590 -46.82 21.42 -6.62
CA LYS A 590 -47.76 21.52 -7.76
C LYS A 590 -48.24 22.94 -8.06
N LYS A 591 -48.54 23.74 -7.02
CA LYS A 591 -48.97 25.13 -7.21
C LYS A 591 -47.90 25.98 -7.91
N GLN A 592 -46.64 25.82 -7.54
CA GLN A 592 -45.55 26.55 -8.17
C GLN A 592 -45.24 25.99 -9.56
N TRP A 593 -45.37 24.68 -9.75
CA TRP A 593 -45.25 24.04 -11.05
C TRP A 593 -46.27 24.59 -12.06
N ASP A 594 -47.54 24.68 -11.68
CA ASP A 594 -48.61 25.19 -12.55
C ASP A 594 -48.34 26.64 -12.99
N LEU A 595 -47.86 27.48 -12.07
CA LEU A 595 -47.43 28.86 -12.38
C LEU A 595 -46.24 28.88 -13.34
N PHE A 596 -45.25 28.02 -13.11
CA PHE A 596 -44.05 27.92 -13.94
C PHE A 596 -44.38 27.54 -15.37
N VAL A 597 -45.17 26.47 -15.59
CA VAL A 597 -45.53 26.03 -16.94
C VAL A 597 -46.42 27.05 -17.67
N ALA A 598 -47.31 27.74 -16.95
CA ALA A 598 -48.19 28.77 -17.52
C ALA A 598 -47.48 30.11 -17.82
N ALA A 599 -46.29 30.34 -17.27
CA ALA A 599 -45.56 31.59 -17.42
C ALA A 599 -45.24 31.89 -18.90
N LYS A 600 -45.57 33.13 -19.31
CA LYS A 600 -45.22 33.76 -20.59
C LYS A 600 -44.14 34.81 -20.35
N ASP A 601 -43.34 35.12 -21.38
CA ASP A 601 -42.22 36.07 -21.28
C ASP A 601 -41.27 35.74 -20.11
N TYR A 602 -40.89 34.46 -20.04
CA TYR A 602 -40.12 33.86 -18.97
C TYR A 602 -38.81 33.28 -19.52
N PRO A 603 -37.72 33.18 -18.74
CA PRO A 603 -36.53 32.43 -19.13
C PRO A 603 -36.85 31.00 -19.58
N LYS A 604 -35.92 30.34 -20.29
CA LYS A 604 -36.13 28.96 -20.73
C LYS A 604 -36.48 28.05 -19.54
N LYS A 605 -37.60 27.33 -19.65
CA LYS A 605 -38.18 26.53 -18.58
C LYS A 605 -37.62 25.12 -18.62
N ILE A 606 -36.78 24.77 -17.65
CA ILE A 606 -36.12 23.46 -17.56
C ILE A 606 -36.71 22.72 -16.36
N LEU A 607 -37.00 21.43 -16.51
CA LEU A 607 -37.33 20.59 -15.37
C LEU A 607 -36.09 19.82 -14.93
N ALA A 608 -35.70 19.99 -13.67
CA ALA A 608 -34.61 19.25 -13.06
C ALA A 608 -35.15 18.06 -12.28
N PHE A 609 -34.58 16.88 -12.49
CA PHE A 609 -34.89 15.66 -11.75
C PHE A 609 -33.84 15.42 -10.68
N GLY A 610 -34.24 15.04 -9.47
CA GLY A 610 -33.31 14.52 -8.47
C GLY A 610 -32.90 15.51 -7.38
N GLY A 611 -31.60 15.81 -7.31
CA GLY A 611 -30.92 16.47 -6.20
C GLY A 611 -30.46 15.47 -5.13
N TRP A 612 -29.68 15.97 -4.16
CA TRP A 612 -29.07 15.18 -3.09
C TRP A 612 -30.05 14.26 -2.35
N ALA A 613 -31.08 14.83 -1.74
CA ALA A 613 -32.00 14.09 -0.88
C ALA A 613 -32.75 12.99 -1.65
N PHE A 614 -33.22 13.27 -2.87
CA PHE A 614 -33.89 12.25 -3.68
C PHE A 614 -32.93 11.14 -4.13
N SER A 615 -31.67 11.48 -4.42
CA SER A 615 -30.67 10.52 -4.90
C SER A 615 -30.17 9.57 -3.82
N ASN A 616 -30.12 10.04 -2.56
CA ASN A 616 -29.41 9.37 -1.47
C ASN A 616 -30.25 9.06 -0.23
N GLU A 617 -31.41 9.69 -0.05
CA GLU A 617 -32.21 9.56 1.17
C GLU A 617 -33.57 8.91 0.90
N GLY A 618 -34.04 8.16 1.89
CA GLY A 618 -35.40 7.63 1.91
C GLY A 618 -35.77 6.74 0.71
N PRO A 619 -37.05 6.70 0.32
CA PRO A 619 -37.54 5.81 -0.74
C PRO A 619 -37.04 6.15 -2.15
N GLY A 620 -36.46 7.34 -2.33
CA GLY A 620 -35.90 7.79 -3.61
C GLY A 620 -34.53 7.17 -3.92
N ALA A 621 -33.79 6.79 -2.88
CA ALA A 621 -32.44 6.26 -3.00
C ALA A 621 -32.40 5.05 -3.95
N GLY A 622 -31.57 5.14 -4.99
CA GLY A 622 -31.42 4.10 -6.02
C GLY A 622 -32.44 4.12 -7.17
N LEU A 623 -33.48 4.97 -7.14
CA LEU A 623 -34.46 5.04 -8.23
C LEU A 623 -33.85 5.55 -9.54
N PHE A 624 -32.88 6.47 -9.50
CA PHE A 624 -32.10 6.84 -10.69
C PHE A 624 -31.41 5.65 -11.34
N ARG A 625 -30.70 4.84 -10.53
CA ARG A 625 -30.02 3.62 -10.99
C ARG A 625 -31.00 2.67 -11.65
N GLN A 626 -32.16 2.47 -11.03
CA GLN A 626 -33.21 1.63 -11.59
C GLN A 626 -33.75 2.20 -12.91
N ALA A 627 -33.96 3.52 -13.00
CA ALA A 627 -34.50 4.20 -14.17
C ALA A 627 -33.57 4.15 -15.39
N VAL A 628 -32.25 4.26 -15.19
CA VAL A 628 -31.26 4.27 -16.30
C VAL A 628 -30.78 2.87 -16.70
N SER A 629 -31.18 1.83 -15.96
CA SER A 629 -30.80 0.44 -16.24
C SER A 629 -31.23 -0.04 -17.64
N PRO A 630 -30.60 -1.09 -18.21
CA PRO A 630 -30.94 -1.62 -19.54
C PRO A 630 -32.43 -1.90 -19.75
N GLY A 631 -33.11 -2.45 -18.74
CA GLY A 631 -34.53 -2.81 -18.84
C GLY A 631 -35.50 -1.62 -18.81
N ASN A 632 -35.10 -0.51 -18.19
CA ASN A 632 -36.03 0.61 -17.91
C ASN A 632 -35.75 1.88 -18.71
N ARG A 633 -34.51 2.12 -19.15
CA ARG A 633 -34.09 3.40 -19.76
C ARG A 633 -34.90 3.80 -21.00
N GLY A 634 -35.37 2.82 -21.76
CA GLY A 634 -36.23 3.06 -22.93
C GLY A 634 -37.56 3.70 -22.52
N ALA A 635 -38.29 3.03 -21.63
CA ALA A 635 -39.58 3.50 -21.13
C ALA A 635 -39.46 4.81 -20.34
N PHE A 636 -38.43 4.95 -19.51
CA PHE A 636 -38.21 6.18 -18.74
C PHE A 636 -37.88 7.37 -19.66
N SER A 637 -37.00 7.18 -20.66
CA SER A 637 -36.70 8.24 -21.64
C SER A 637 -37.92 8.67 -22.45
N ASP A 638 -38.82 7.76 -22.81
CA ASP A 638 -40.08 8.12 -23.48
C ASP A 638 -40.97 9.00 -22.59
N ARG A 639 -41.07 8.67 -21.30
CA ARG A 639 -41.92 9.38 -20.34
C ARG A 639 -41.42 10.79 -20.06
N VAL A 640 -40.13 10.97 -19.79
CA VAL A 640 -39.55 12.30 -19.50
C VAL A 640 -39.62 13.21 -20.73
N VAL A 641 -39.39 12.68 -21.94
CA VAL A 641 -39.49 13.44 -23.18
C VAL A 641 -40.93 13.81 -23.49
N LYS A 642 -41.87 12.88 -23.29
CA LYS A 642 -43.30 13.17 -23.44
C LYS A 642 -43.73 14.26 -22.46
N PHE A 643 -43.35 14.13 -21.18
CA PHE A 643 -43.65 15.12 -20.15
C PHE A 643 -43.11 16.51 -20.53
N ALA A 644 -41.87 16.60 -21.02
CA ALA A 644 -41.29 17.87 -21.46
C ALA A 644 -42.07 18.53 -22.61
N LYS A 645 -42.47 17.74 -23.61
CA LYS A 645 -43.27 18.21 -24.77
C LYS A 645 -44.67 18.65 -24.35
N ASP A 646 -45.36 17.84 -23.55
CA ASP A 646 -46.72 18.11 -23.10
C ASP A 646 -46.81 19.39 -22.25
N ASN A 647 -45.74 19.72 -21.52
CA ASN A 647 -45.69 20.90 -20.65
C ASN A 647 -44.95 22.11 -21.27
N GLY A 648 -44.60 22.06 -22.56
CA GLY A 648 -43.95 23.17 -23.25
C GLY A 648 -42.62 23.60 -22.62
N LEU A 649 -41.83 22.63 -22.12
CA LEU A 649 -40.52 22.89 -21.53
C LEU A 649 -39.47 23.20 -22.61
N SER A 650 -38.40 23.86 -22.21
CA SER A 650 -37.23 24.16 -23.06
C SER A 650 -36.06 23.21 -22.85
N GLY A 651 -36.22 22.20 -21.99
CA GLY A 651 -35.21 21.18 -21.75
C GLY A 651 -35.40 20.41 -20.46
N LEU A 652 -34.48 19.48 -20.24
CA LEU A 652 -34.44 18.57 -19.10
C LEU A 652 -33.06 18.60 -18.46
N ASP A 653 -33.04 18.52 -17.14
CA ASP A 653 -31.83 18.42 -16.33
C ASP A 653 -31.93 17.19 -15.42
N PHE A 654 -30.86 16.39 -15.35
CA PHE A 654 -30.82 15.20 -14.50
C PHE A 654 -29.73 15.36 -13.46
N ASP A 655 -30.15 15.62 -12.22
CA ASP A 655 -29.29 15.88 -11.07
C ASP A 655 -29.19 14.60 -10.22
N TRP A 656 -28.46 13.60 -10.73
CA TRP A 656 -28.20 12.34 -10.02
C TRP A 656 -26.89 12.43 -9.23
N GLU A 657 -26.99 12.44 -7.90
CA GLU A 657 -25.85 12.60 -7.00
C GLU A 657 -25.60 11.34 -6.15
N TYR A 658 -24.58 10.52 -6.39
CA TYR A 658 -23.76 10.46 -7.60
C TYR A 658 -23.69 9.00 -8.13
N PRO A 659 -23.74 8.79 -9.46
CA PRO A 659 -23.61 7.45 -10.05
C PRO A 659 -22.29 6.80 -9.64
N GLY A 660 -22.35 5.55 -9.16
CA GLY A 660 -21.18 4.77 -8.79
C GLY A 660 -20.50 5.19 -7.47
N ALA A 661 -21.07 6.11 -6.68
CA ALA A 661 -20.58 6.40 -5.33
C ALA A 661 -20.93 5.25 -4.37
N THR A 662 -19.96 4.76 -3.62
CA THR A 662 -20.11 3.57 -2.74
C THR A 662 -20.08 3.92 -1.24
N ASP A 663 -19.79 5.18 -0.93
CA ASP A 663 -19.38 5.72 0.37
C ASP A 663 -20.39 6.72 0.94
N ILE A 664 -21.60 6.79 0.39
CA ILE A 664 -22.67 7.67 0.89
C ILE A 664 -23.47 6.90 1.94
N GLU A 665 -23.32 7.29 3.21
CA GLU A 665 -24.02 6.69 4.34
C GLU A 665 -25.55 6.69 4.13
N GLY A 666 -26.21 5.58 4.42
CA GLY A 666 -27.66 5.42 4.27
C GLY A 666 -28.15 5.20 2.84
N SER A 667 -27.28 5.27 1.83
CA SER A 667 -27.61 5.05 0.42
C SER A 667 -27.12 3.68 -0.07
N PRO A 668 -27.87 2.96 -0.94
CA PRO A 668 -27.39 1.71 -1.52
C PRO A 668 -26.12 1.95 -2.37
N PRO A 669 -25.03 1.18 -2.15
CA PRO A 669 -23.75 1.43 -2.79
C PRO A 669 -23.87 1.43 -4.32
N GLY A 670 -23.16 2.36 -4.94
CA GLY A 670 -23.02 2.51 -6.38
C GLY A 670 -22.49 1.26 -7.08
N GLN A 671 -22.83 1.13 -8.36
CA GLN A 671 -22.35 0.04 -9.20
C GLN A 671 -21.39 0.57 -10.27
N ALA A 672 -20.46 -0.27 -10.72
CA ALA A 672 -19.46 0.10 -11.71
C ALA A 672 -20.10 0.51 -13.06
N GLU A 673 -21.27 -0.04 -13.38
CA GLU A 673 -22.00 0.22 -14.61
C GLU A 673 -22.89 1.48 -14.55
N ASP A 674 -23.04 2.13 -13.39
CA ASP A 674 -23.94 3.27 -13.18
C ASP A 674 -23.69 4.39 -14.20
N GLY A 675 -22.42 4.76 -14.39
CA GLY A 675 -22.03 5.83 -15.31
C GLY A 675 -22.31 5.53 -16.78
N GLU A 676 -22.02 4.32 -17.26
CA GLU A 676 -22.29 3.93 -18.65
C GLU A 676 -23.79 3.77 -18.89
N ASN A 677 -24.54 3.22 -17.94
CA ASN A 677 -26.00 3.16 -18.01
C ASN A 677 -26.63 4.55 -18.09
N TYR A 678 -26.11 5.49 -17.29
CA TYR A 678 -26.55 6.88 -17.33
C TYR A 678 -26.26 7.54 -18.67
N TYR A 679 -25.04 7.41 -19.20
CA TYR A 679 -24.69 7.94 -20.52
C TYR A 679 -25.62 7.41 -21.63
N GLN A 680 -25.88 6.10 -21.64
CA GLN A 680 -26.77 5.50 -22.63
C GLN A 680 -28.22 5.99 -22.48
N PHE A 681 -28.69 6.24 -21.25
CA PHE A 681 -29.98 6.90 -21.03
C PHE A 681 -29.98 8.33 -21.61
N LEU A 682 -28.94 9.12 -21.35
CA LEU A 682 -28.83 10.50 -21.88
C LEU A 682 -28.84 10.52 -23.41
N LYS A 683 -28.19 9.56 -24.08
CA LYS A 683 -28.28 9.40 -25.55
C LYS A 683 -29.71 9.18 -26.03
N LEU A 684 -30.49 8.36 -25.32
CA LEU A 684 -31.89 8.09 -25.66
C LEU A 684 -32.76 9.33 -25.47
N VAL A 685 -32.56 10.07 -24.38
CA VAL A 685 -33.27 11.33 -24.17
C VAL A 685 -32.89 12.33 -25.27
N ARG A 686 -31.59 12.47 -25.56
CA ARG A 686 -31.10 13.41 -26.57
C ARG A 686 -31.66 13.12 -27.96
N SER A 687 -31.74 11.85 -28.36
CA SER A 687 -32.26 11.47 -29.68
C SER A 687 -33.76 11.70 -29.84
N LYS A 688 -34.52 11.74 -28.73
CA LYS A 688 -35.97 11.93 -28.70
C LYS A 688 -36.41 13.38 -28.43
N LEU A 689 -35.53 14.20 -27.83
CA LEU A 689 -35.75 15.62 -27.57
C LEU A 689 -35.53 16.47 -28.83
N PRO A 690 -36.38 17.47 -29.10
CA PRO A 690 -36.13 18.50 -30.13
C PRO A 690 -34.76 19.15 -29.99
N SER A 691 -34.11 19.48 -31.10
CA SER A 691 -32.73 19.97 -31.12
C SER A 691 -32.53 21.34 -30.45
N ASP A 692 -33.59 22.14 -30.33
CA ASP A 692 -33.61 23.42 -29.65
C ASP A 692 -33.80 23.31 -28.13
N MET A 693 -34.24 22.14 -27.64
CA MET A 693 -34.32 21.83 -26.21
C MET A 693 -32.96 21.45 -25.65
N THR A 694 -32.69 21.92 -24.43
CA THR A 694 -31.46 21.61 -23.69
C THR A 694 -31.58 20.26 -22.97
N LEU A 695 -30.43 19.58 -22.84
CA LEU A 695 -30.25 18.42 -21.98
C LEU A 695 -29.02 18.71 -21.13
N SER A 696 -29.15 18.65 -19.81
CA SER A 696 -28.05 18.87 -18.87
C SER A 696 -28.05 17.84 -17.75
N ILE A 697 -26.94 17.80 -17.02
CA ILE A 697 -26.72 16.92 -15.87
C ILE A 697 -26.02 17.70 -14.77
N ALA A 698 -26.14 17.24 -13.52
CA ALA A 698 -25.20 17.58 -12.47
C ALA A 698 -23.94 16.72 -12.59
N ALA A 699 -22.78 17.36 -12.51
CA ALA A 699 -21.49 16.71 -12.50
C ALA A 699 -20.72 17.17 -11.26
N ALA A 700 -20.19 16.22 -10.49
CA ALA A 700 -19.47 16.53 -9.27
C ALA A 700 -18.19 17.34 -9.58
N SER A 701 -17.87 18.30 -8.72
CA SER A 701 -16.58 19.01 -8.76
C SER A 701 -15.43 18.16 -8.18
N SER A 702 -15.76 17.24 -7.28
CA SER A 702 -14.82 16.29 -6.70
C SER A 702 -14.46 15.20 -7.70
N TYR A 703 -13.16 14.95 -7.89
CA TYR A 703 -12.66 13.82 -8.67
C TYR A 703 -13.26 12.49 -8.17
N TRP A 704 -13.40 12.34 -6.85
CA TRP A 704 -13.85 11.10 -6.22
C TRP A 704 -15.23 10.66 -6.70
N TYR A 705 -16.17 11.59 -6.84
CA TYR A 705 -17.51 11.31 -7.36
C TYR A 705 -17.58 11.41 -8.88
N LEU A 706 -16.80 12.31 -9.50
CA LEU A 706 -16.81 12.49 -10.95
C LEU A 706 -16.19 11.31 -11.72
N ARG A 707 -15.27 10.55 -11.12
CA ARG A 707 -14.53 9.46 -11.81
C ARG A 707 -15.42 8.37 -12.39
N SER A 708 -16.64 8.21 -11.86
CA SER A 708 -17.63 7.25 -12.34
C SER A 708 -18.43 7.77 -13.54
N PHE A 709 -18.32 9.05 -13.87
CA PHE A 709 -18.98 9.64 -15.03
C PHE A 709 -18.10 9.44 -16.28
N PRO A 710 -18.61 8.85 -17.37
CA PRO A 710 -17.96 8.92 -18.68
C PRO A 710 -18.14 10.33 -19.28
N ILE A 711 -17.64 11.35 -18.59
CA ILE A 711 -17.98 12.77 -18.82
C ILE A 711 -17.59 13.25 -20.21
N GLU A 712 -16.48 12.74 -20.77
CA GLU A 712 -16.04 13.04 -22.14
C GLU A 712 -17.10 12.58 -23.16
N LYS A 713 -17.68 11.38 -22.96
CA LYS A 713 -18.77 10.88 -23.82
C LYS A 713 -20.08 11.61 -23.59
N MET A 714 -20.36 12.03 -22.35
CA MET A 714 -21.59 12.75 -22.00
C MET A 714 -21.61 14.19 -22.52
N ALA A 715 -20.45 14.76 -22.83
CA ALA A 715 -20.32 16.10 -23.38
C ALA A 715 -20.56 16.18 -24.90
N GLU A 716 -20.54 15.03 -25.60
CA GLU A 716 -20.88 14.87 -27.02
C GLU A 716 -22.41 14.78 -27.24
#